data_AF-A0A7V8GCC6-F1
#
_entry.id   AF-A0A7V8GCC6-F1
#
_cell.length_a   1.000
_cell.length_b   1.000
_cell.length_c   1.000
_cell.angle_alpha   90.00
_cell.angle_beta   90.00
_cell.angle_gamma   90.00
#
_symmetry.space_group_name_H-M   'P 1'
#
loop_
_entity.id
_entity.type
_entity.pdbx_description
1 polymer ?
#
loop_
_entity_poly.entity_id
_entity_poly.type
_entity_poly.pdbx_seq_one_letter_code
_entity_poly.pdbx_strand_id
1 'polypeptide(L)'
;MSAPRKLFVTTALPYANGKFHIGHMMEYIQADIWVRNQRMNGADVNFVCADDAHGAAITIAADKAGVTPQAFVAEIAAGRKQYLDGYHIAFDNWHSTDGPENHQLAQDIYRDLRANGLISTKSVEQFYDPEKGMFLADRFIKGECPNCHSKDQYGDNCEVCGAVYAPTELINPYSALSGAKPELRSSEHFFFKLSDPRCEAYLKEWTAAPGHVQPEVQNKIREWLYKDDEGKGGLGDWDISRDAPYFGIEIPDAPGKYFYVWLDAPVGYLASLKNLLDKRCIELGGDGISYTEYMADPELEQVHFIGKDIITFHTLFWPAMLHFSGRKAPDAVYVHGHLTVSGEKMSKSRGTGIDPLRYLSLGLNAEWLRYYIAAKLNGRNEDIDFNPEDFVARVNSDLVGKYINIASRAAGFIGKRFGGKLGEVSADGDALLFALREAAGEVHALYDGRDYARALREVMALADKVNEYVDQNKPWELAKKEGAEARLHDVCTVCIEAFRLLTLYLKPVLPALAANVEAFLKIAPLEWTDAAQALPAGHAIGEYKHLMQRADAKVVDQLFDAPEPVAAPAAAPAADALPGGEAIAPTIGIDDFVKIDLRIAKIVACEKVEGSTKLLRLTLDAGEGKTRNVFSGIASAYQPEQLVGKLTVLVANLAPRKMKFGISEGMVLAASHADEKAQPGIHVLEPWPGATPGMRVR
;
A
#
# COMPACT_ATOMS: atom_id res chain seq x y z
N MET A 1 38.08 -4.05 -6.45
CA MET A 1 36.64 -3.77 -6.55
C MET A 1 36.44 -2.41 -5.92
N SER A 2 35.70 -1.49 -6.56
CA SER A 2 35.31 -0.23 -5.90
C SER A 2 34.49 -0.55 -4.66
N ALA A 3 34.54 0.31 -3.65
CA ALA A 3 33.64 0.18 -2.50
C ALA A 3 32.17 0.21 -2.98
N PRO A 4 31.26 -0.53 -2.34
CA PRO A 4 29.84 -0.46 -2.66
C PRO A 4 29.32 0.97 -2.44
N ARG A 5 28.45 1.44 -3.35
CA ARG A 5 27.78 2.75 -3.19
C ARG A 5 26.95 2.74 -1.91
N LYS A 6 26.93 3.87 -1.19
CA LYS A 6 26.08 4.07 -0.02
C LYS A 6 24.98 5.05 -0.36
N LEU A 7 23.73 4.62 -0.25
CA LEU A 7 22.58 5.37 -0.73
C LEU A 7 21.58 5.62 0.40
N PHE A 8 21.18 6.86 0.56
CA PHE A 8 20.03 7.28 1.35
C PHE A 8 18.91 7.71 0.41
N VAL A 9 17.89 6.86 0.27
CA VAL A 9 16.83 7.02 -0.73
C VAL A 9 15.51 7.31 -0.02
N THR A 10 14.72 8.25 -0.54
CA THR A 10 13.37 8.51 -0.04
C THR A 10 12.35 8.65 -1.16
N THR A 11 11.08 8.51 -0.80
CA THR A 11 9.94 8.98 -1.60
C THR A 11 9.32 10.20 -0.93
N ALA A 12 8.36 10.87 -1.57
CA ALA A 12 7.61 11.94 -0.93
C ALA A 12 6.85 11.41 0.29
N LEU A 13 6.79 12.21 1.36
CA LEU A 13 6.02 11.87 2.56
C LEU A 13 4.54 12.05 2.25
N PRO A 14 3.71 11.00 2.32
CA PRO A 14 2.29 11.16 2.09
C PRO A 14 1.65 11.89 3.27
N TYR A 15 0.73 12.80 2.95
CA TYR A 15 -0.02 13.53 3.95
C TYR A 15 -0.96 12.60 4.74
N ALA A 16 -0.93 12.68 6.06
CA ALA A 16 -1.71 11.85 6.98
C ALA A 16 -3.14 12.36 7.16
N ASN A 17 -3.83 12.69 6.05
CA ASN A 17 -5.25 13.07 6.04
C ASN A 17 -6.17 12.04 5.37
N GLY A 18 -5.60 10.96 4.84
CA GLY A 18 -6.39 9.96 4.12
C GLY A 18 -5.63 8.73 3.64
N LYS A 19 -6.42 7.86 2.99
CA LYS A 19 -5.96 6.62 2.35
C LYS A 19 -5.10 6.91 1.12
N PHE A 20 -4.17 6.00 0.82
CA PHE A 20 -3.45 6.05 -0.45
C PHE A 20 -4.39 5.80 -1.61
N HIS A 21 -4.08 6.46 -2.73
CA HIS A 21 -4.54 6.12 -4.06
C HIS A 21 -3.40 5.54 -4.90
N ILE A 22 -3.74 4.98 -6.05
CA ILE A 22 -2.78 4.34 -6.97
C ILE A 22 -1.60 5.24 -7.40
N GLY A 23 -1.79 6.56 -7.48
CA GLY A 23 -0.70 7.51 -7.74
C GLY A 23 0.42 7.49 -6.69
N HIS A 24 0.13 7.24 -5.41
CA HIS A 24 1.16 7.04 -4.39
C HIS A 24 1.92 5.74 -4.66
N MET A 25 1.19 4.68 -5.01
CA MET A 25 1.80 3.39 -5.34
C MET A 25 2.74 3.49 -6.54
N MET A 26 2.42 4.33 -7.52
CA MET A 26 3.30 4.58 -8.65
C MET A 26 4.67 5.16 -8.24
N GLU A 27 4.68 6.18 -7.37
CA GLU A 27 5.92 6.76 -6.83
C GLU A 27 6.72 5.69 -6.06
N TYR A 28 6.05 4.95 -5.17
CA TYR A 28 6.70 3.95 -4.33
C TYR A 28 7.24 2.77 -5.14
N ILE A 29 6.48 2.28 -6.12
CA ILE A 29 6.91 1.22 -7.04
C ILE A 29 8.12 1.67 -7.85
N GLN A 30 8.12 2.90 -8.37
CA GLN A 30 9.23 3.44 -9.13
C GLN A 30 10.53 3.47 -8.31
N ALA A 31 10.46 3.99 -7.08
CA ALA A 31 11.60 4.06 -6.19
C ALA A 31 12.06 2.66 -5.72
N ASP A 32 11.13 1.79 -5.37
CA ASP A 32 11.40 0.42 -4.93
C ASP A 32 12.07 -0.42 -6.03
N ILE A 33 11.65 -0.28 -7.30
CA ILE A 33 12.34 -0.90 -8.45
C ILE A 33 13.80 -0.44 -8.52
N TRP A 34 14.04 0.86 -8.40
CA TRP A 34 15.39 1.42 -8.44
C TRP A 34 16.25 0.88 -7.29
N VAL A 35 15.72 0.94 -6.06
CA VAL A 35 16.40 0.46 -4.84
C VAL A 35 16.74 -1.02 -4.95
N ARG A 36 15.83 -1.85 -5.48
CA ARG A 36 16.09 -3.28 -5.73
C ARG A 36 17.21 -3.47 -6.73
N ASN A 37 17.24 -2.69 -7.82
CA ASN A 37 18.33 -2.72 -8.78
C ASN A 37 19.68 -2.37 -8.11
N GLN A 38 19.73 -1.31 -7.30
CA GLN A 38 20.97 -0.90 -6.62
C GLN A 38 21.45 -1.98 -5.64
N ARG A 39 20.54 -2.56 -4.86
CA ARG A 39 20.86 -3.67 -3.92
C ARG A 39 21.36 -4.91 -4.65
N MET A 40 20.74 -5.28 -5.77
CA MET A 40 21.19 -6.39 -6.62
C MET A 40 22.58 -6.15 -7.25
N ASN A 41 23.03 -4.89 -7.30
CA ASN A 41 24.36 -4.50 -7.75
C ASN A 41 25.33 -4.26 -6.57
N GLY A 42 24.95 -4.67 -5.35
CA GLY A 42 25.78 -4.62 -4.15
C GLY A 42 25.83 -3.28 -3.41
N ALA A 43 24.98 -2.31 -3.75
CA ALA A 43 24.90 -1.05 -3.01
C ALA A 43 24.31 -1.25 -1.61
N ASP A 44 24.84 -0.52 -0.62
CA ASP A 44 24.22 -0.40 0.70
C ASP A 44 23.18 0.72 0.65
N VAL A 45 21.91 0.37 0.87
CA VAL A 45 20.78 1.29 0.65
C VAL A 45 19.89 1.37 1.87
N ASN A 46 19.76 2.57 2.41
CA ASN A 46 18.74 2.96 3.38
C ASN A 46 17.58 3.66 2.65
N PHE A 47 16.52 2.90 2.39
CA PHE A 47 15.31 3.39 1.74
C PHE A 47 14.23 3.69 2.77
N VAL A 48 13.91 4.96 3.01
CA VAL A 48 12.98 5.35 4.08
C VAL A 48 11.88 6.27 3.60
N CYS A 49 10.79 6.31 4.37
CA CYS A 49 9.70 7.26 4.23
C CYS A 49 9.11 7.56 5.60
N ALA A 50 8.07 8.39 5.65
CA ALA A 50 7.33 8.76 6.85
C ALA A 50 5.98 9.36 6.47
N ASP A 51 5.01 9.33 7.39
CA ASP A 51 3.79 10.13 7.23
C ASP A 51 4.06 11.62 7.52
N ASP A 52 3.59 12.50 6.63
CA ASP A 52 3.51 13.94 6.87
C ASP A 52 2.26 14.22 7.73
N ALA A 53 2.49 14.51 9.01
CA ALA A 53 1.54 14.43 10.10
C ALA A 53 1.11 15.80 10.62
N HIS A 54 1.65 16.90 10.10
CA HIS A 54 1.34 18.23 10.62
C HIS A 54 0.45 19.07 9.69
N GLY A 55 -0.21 20.07 10.27
CA GLY A 55 -0.94 21.08 9.53
C GLY A 55 -2.45 21.15 9.74
N ALA A 56 -3.02 22.24 9.24
CA ALA A 56 -4.42 22.58 9.43
C ALA A 56 -5.37 21.53 8.82
N ALA A 57 -5.00 20.93 7.68
CA ALA A 57 -5.83 19.92 7.04
C ALA A 57 -6.00 18.65 7.88
N ILE A 58 -4.98 18.26 8.65
CA ILE A 58 -5.06 17.15 9.61
C ILE A 58 -5.93 17.51 10.80
N THR A 59 -5.74 18.71 11.35
CA THR A 59 -6.59 19.21 12.45
C THR A 59 -8.07 19.17 12.06
N ILE A 60 -8.40 19.63 10.86
CA ILE A 60 -9.78 19.61 10.34
C ILE A 60 -10.30 18.20 10.10
N ALA A 61 -9.46 17.30 9.58
CA ALA A 61 -9.86 15.92 9.37
C ALA A 61 -10.13 15.19 10.70
N ALA A 62 -9.28 15.43 11.70
CA ALA A 62 -9.43 14.92 13.06
C ALA A 62 -10.69 15.48 13.75
N ASP A 63 -10.95 16.79 13.63
CA ASP A 63 -12.16 17.44 14.15
C ASP A 63 -13.43 16.83 13.53
N LYS A 64 -13.44 16.61 12.21
CA LYS A 64 -14.55 15.94 11.51
C LYS A 64 -14.76 14.50 11.98
N ALA A 65 -13.69 13.81 12.35
CA ALA A 65 -13.72 12.47 12.89
C ALA A 65 -14.00 12.42 14.40
N GLY A 66 -14.03 13.56 15.09
CA GLY A 66 -14.28 13.65 16.54
C GLY A 66 -13.14 13.11 17.40
N VAL A 67 -11.90 13.13 16.90
CA VAL A 67 -10.71 12.62 17.59
C VAL A 67 -9.59 13.67 17.62
N THR A 68 -8.58 13.49 18.47
CA THR A 68 -7.39 14.36 18.48
C THR A 68 -6.56 14.17 17.19
N PRO A 69 -5.82 15.19 16.70
CA PRO A 69 -4.92 15.05 15.57
C PRO A 69 -3.92 13.89 15.70
N GLN A 70 -3.33 13.69 16.89
CA GLN A 70 -2.40 12.59 17.17
C GLN A 70 -3.05 11.21 17.01
N ALA A 71 -4.26 11.03 17.57
CA ALA A 71 -5.01 9.77 17.41
C ALA A 71 -5.37 9.52 15.94
N PHE A 72 -5.75 10.58 15.21
CA PHE A 72 -6.11 10.49 13.80
C PHE A 72 -4.93 10.07 12.92
N VAL A 73 -3.75 10.69 13.09
CA VAL A 73 -2.55 10.29 12.32
C VAL A 73 -2.06 8.90 12.71
N ALA A 74 -2.20 8.51 13.99
CA ALA A 74 -1.83 7.17 14.45
C ALA A 74 -2.73 6.08 13.83
N GLU A 75 -4.03 6.33 13.68
CA GLU A 75 -4.95 5.41 13.00
C GLU A 75 -4.59 5.25 11.52
N ILE A 76 -4.28 6.35 10.84
CA ILE A 76 -3.84 6.33 9.43
C ILE A 76 -2.52 5.56 9.28
N ALA A 77 -1.55 5.83 10.15
CA ALA A 77 -0.26 5.16 10.17
C ALA A 77 -0.41 3.64 10.36
N ALA A 78 -1.30 3.20 11.26
CA ALA A 78 -1.58 1.78 11.48
C ALA A 78 -2.12 1.06 10.23
N GLY A 79 -2.78 1.79 9.32
CA GLY A 79 -3.28 1.25 8.06
C GLY A 79 -2.23 1.09 6.96
N ARG A 80 -1.06 1.75 7.06
CA ARG A 80 -0.07 1.81 5.95
C ARG A 80 0.48 0.45 5.55
N LYS A 81 0.68 -0.45 6.51
CA LYS A 81 1.26 -1.78 6.30
C LYS A 81 0.53 -2.58 5.22
N GLN A 82 -0.79 -2.48 5.15
CA GLN A 82 -1.60 -3.20 4.16
C GLN A 82 -1.28 -2.76 2.72
N TYR A 83 -1.05 -1.45 2.52
CA TYR A 83 -0.65 -0.91 1.23
C TYR A 83 0.78 -1.32 0.87
N LEU A 84 1.72 -1.14 1.80
CA LEU A 84 3.14 -1.34 1.52
C LEU A 84 3.46 -2.81 1.27
N ASP A 85 3.05 -3.69 2.18
CA ASP A 85 3.31 -5.13 2.05
C ASP A 85 2.52 -5.74 0.89
N GLY A 86 1.27 -5.30 0.72
CA GLY A 86 0.37 -5.77 -0.33
C GLY A 86 0.91 -5.52 -1.74
N TYR A 87 1.76 -4.49 -1.92
CA TYR A 87 2.43 -4.17 -3.18
C TYR A 87 3.94 -4.44 -3.18
N HIS A 88 4.43 -5.15 -2.16
CA HIS A 88 5.83 -5.53 -2.02
C HIS A 88 6.80 -4.33 -2.00
N ILE A 89 6.39 -3.22 -1.40
CA ILE A 89 7.25 -2.05 -1.20
C ILE A 89 8.16 -2.30 -0.01
N ALA A 90 9.47 -2.26 -0.20
CA ALA A 90 10.45 -2.64 0.80
C ALA A 90 11.22 -1.44 1.38
N PHE A 91 10.50 -0.53 2.05
CA PHE A 91 11.11 0.49 2.90
C PHE A 91 11.83 -0.16 4.10
N ASP A 92 13.00 0.33 4.44
CA ASP A 92 13.74 -0.07 5.64
C ASP A 92 13.20 0.61 6.90
N ASN A 93 12.61 1.80 6.75
CA ASN A 93 11.92 2.49 7.83
C ASN A 93 10.74 3.32 7.31
N TRP A 94 9.64 3.27 8.04
CA TRP A 94 8.51 4.17 7.90
C TRP A 94 8.32 4.88 9.23
N HIS A 95 8.43 6.20 9.24
CA HIS A 95 8.35 7.02 10.47
C HIS A 95 7.20 8.03 10.42
N SER A 96 7.25 9.06 11.26
CA SER A 96 6.32 10.18 11.25
C SER A 96 7.07 11.49 11.47
N THR A 97 6.59 12.56 10.83
CA THR A 97 7.04 13.95 11.08
C THR A 97 6.65 14.46 12.47
N ASP A 98 5.70 13.84 13.16
CA ASP A 98 5.42 14.11 14.58
C ASP A 98 6.36 13.35 15.54
N GLY A 99 7.35 12.63 15.00
CA GLY A 99 8.35 11.90 15.79
C GLY A 99 9.36 12.84 16.49
N PRO A 100 9.90 12.45 17.65
CA PRO A 100 10.81 13.29 18.44
C PRO A 100 12.08 13.68 17.68
N GLU A 101 12.59 12.82 16.79
CA GLU A 101 13.75 13.12 15.96
C GLU A 101 13.48 14.27 14.99
N ASN A 102 12.25 14.36 14.45
CA ASN A 102 11.88 15.44 13.53
C ASN A 102 11.72 16.76 14.26
N HIS A 103 11.07 16.73 15.45
CA HIS A 103 10.94 17.89 16.33
C HIS A 103 12.32 18.50 16.63
N GLN A 104 13.27 17.66 17.06
CA GLN A 104 14.63 18.10 17.37
C GLN A 104 15.35 18.64 16.12
N LEU A 105 15.35 17.90 15.01
CA LEU A 105 16.06 18.30 13.80
C LEU A 105 15.49 19.57 13.17
N ALA A 106 14.17 19.76 13.17
CA ALA A 106 13.53 20.96 12.63
C ALA A 106 13.89 22.20 13.46
N GLN A 107 13.87 22.07 14.79
CA GLN A 107 14.31 23.14 15.68
C GLN A 107 15.79 23.48 15.51
N ASP A 108 16.66 22.48 15.33
CA ASP A 108 18.09 22.70 15.12
C ASP A 108 18.38 23.37 13.78
N ILE A 109 17.74 22.91 12.69
CA ILE A 109 17.83 23.56 11.38
C ILE A 109 17.39 25.03 11.48
N TYR A 110 16.27 25.30 12.15
CA TYR A 110 15.81 26.67 12.35
C TYR A 110 16.82 27.53 13.13
N ARG A 111 17.40 27.01 14.23
CA ARG A 111 18.41 27.71 15.02
C ARG A 111 19.66 28.03 14.19
N ASP A 112 20.12 27.08 13.39
CA ASP A 112 21.29 27.23 12.51
C ASP A 112 21.02 28.29 11.42
N LEU A 113 19.84 28.25 10.79
CA LEU A 113 19.44 29.26 9.79
C LEU A 113 19.31 30.65 10.42
N ARG A 114 18.78 30.75 11.65
CA ARG A 114 18.68 32.00 12.40
C ARG A 114 20.06 32.54 12.74
N ALA A 115 20.98 31.68 13.20
CA ALA A 115 22.37 32.05 13.48
C ALA A 115 23.10 32.56 12.23
N ASN A 116 22.76 32.03 11.04
CA ASN A 116 23.27 32.48 9.74
C ASN A 116 22.58 33.73 9.17
N GLY A 117 21.69 34.37 9.94
CA GLY A 117 21.00 35.59 9.56
C GLY A 117 19.94 35.41 8.47
N LEU A 118 19.54 34.17 8.21
CA LEU A 118 18.59 33.79 7.15
C LEU A 118 17.14 33.66 7.64
N ILE A 119 16.87 33.95 8.90
CA ILE A 119 15.51 34.11 9.41
C ILE A 119 15.22 35.60 9.58
N SER A 120 14.07 36.04 9.07
CA SER A 120 13.52 37.37 9.34
C SER A 120 12.14 37.27 9.95
N THR A 121 11.68 38.38 10.50
CA THR A 121 10.37 38.49 11.14
C THR A 121 9.62 39.65 10.49
N LYS A 122 8.36 39.42 10.10
CA LYS A 122 7.50 40.43 9.49
C LYS A 122 6.10 40.32 10.07
N SER A 123 5.42 41.45 10.22
CA SER A 123 4.00 41.48 10.57
C SER A 123 3.17 41.20 9.31
N VAL A 124 2.22 40.27 9.41
CA VAL A 124 1.32 39.86 8.32
C VAL A 124 -0.12 40.09 8.78
N GLU A 125 -0.94 40.69 7.94
CA GLU A 125 -2.38 40.79 8.17
C GLU A 125 -3.08 39.57 7.56
N GLN A 126 -3.85 38.86 8.39
CA GLN A 126 -4.62 37.69 7.98
C GLN A 126 -6.02 37.74 8.57
N PHE A 127 -6.95 37.06 7.91
CA PHE A 127 -8.29 36.88 8.44
C PHE A 127 -8.28 35.93 9.64
N TYR A 128 -9.05 36.29 10.67
CA TYR A 128 -9.20 35.58 11.92
C TYR A 128 -10.67 35.25 12.14
N ASP A 129 -10.96 34.00 12.50
CA ASP A 129 -12.28 33.55 12.92
C ASP A 129 -12.45 33.79 14.43
N PRO A 130 -13.31 34.75 14.84
CA PRO A 130 -13.48 35.07 16.26
C PRO A 130 -14.21 33.97 17.05
N GLU A 131 -14.99 33.10 16.39
CA GLU A 131 -15.72 32.01 17.06
C GLU A 131 -14.82 30.78 17.26
N LYS A 132 -13.99 30.46 16.27
CA LYS A 132 -13.01 29.37 16.37
C LYS A 132 -11.72 29.76 17.07
N GLY A 133 -11.45 31.06 17.18
CA GLY A 133 -10.26 31.59 17.82
C GLY A 133 -8.97 31.27 17.06
N MET A 134 -9.01 31.35 15.73
CA MET A 134 -7.86 30.97 14.88
C MET A 134 -7.76 31.82 13.61
N PHE A 135 -6.55 31.94 13.06
CA PHE A 135 -6.32 32.50 11.74
C PHE A 135 -6.79 31.54 10.63
N LEU A 136 -7.29 32.11 9.54
CA LEU A 136 -7.86 31.37 8.41
C LEU A 136 -6.89 31.37 7.23
N ALA A 137 -6.56 30.18 6.74
CA ALA A 137 -5.94 30.03 5.43
C ALA A 137 -6.96 30.36 4.32
N ASP A 138 -6.47 30.73 3.13
CA ASP A 138 -7.28 31.17 1.98
C ASP A 138 -8.45 30.24 1.64
N ARG A 139 -8.22 28.92 1.74
CA ARG A 139 -9.22 27.88 1.48
C ARG A 139 -10.31 27.75 2.56
N PHE A 140 -10.13 28.39 3.72
CA PHE A 140 -11.11 28.49 4.78
C PHE A 140 -11.84 29.83 4.81
N ILE A 141 -11.59 30.67 3.81
CA ILE A 141 -12.30 31.92 3.61
C ILE A 141 -13.13 31.73 2.36
N LYS A 142 -14.44 31.98 2.49
CA LYS A 142 -15.35 32.02 1.35
C LYS A 142 -16.04 33.36 1.27
N GLY A 143 -16.41 33.76 0.07
CA GLY A 143 -17.15 34.99 -0.14
C GLY A 143 -17.68 35.10 -1.55
N GLU A 144 -18.04 36.32 -1.92
CA GLU A 144 -18.46 36.67 -3.25
C GLU A 144 -17.27 37.20 -4.06
N CYS A 145 -17.11 36.69 -5.30
CA CYS A 145 -16.02 37.06 -6.19
C CYS A 145 -16.04 38.56 -6.49
N PRO A 146 -14.91 39.27 -6.31
CA PRO A 146 -14.84 40.72 -6.60
C PRO A 146 -15.01 41.06 -8.08
N ASN A 147 -14.83 40.10 -8.99
CA ASN A 147 -14.89 40.32 -10.42
C ASN A 147 -16.27 39.96 -11.03
N CYS A 148 -16.78 38.75 -10.76
CA CYS A 148 -18.01 38.24 -11.39
C CYS A 148 -19.20 38.10 -10.43
N HIS A 149 -19.05 38.47 -9.15
CA HIS A 149 -20.09 38.39 -8.12
C HIS A 149 -20.67 36.97 -7.90
N SER A 150 -19.98 35.93 -8.35
CA SER A 150 -20.33 34.56 -8.01
C SER A 150 -20.11 34.34 -6.51
N LYS A 151 -21.08 33.72 -5.84
CA LYS A 151 -21.06 33.44 -4.39
C LYS A 151 -20.24 32.19 -4.06
N ASP A 152 -19.88 32.02 -2.80
CA ASP A 152 -19.22 30.84 -2.23
C ASP A 152 -17.86 30.49 -2.85
N GLN A 153 -17.13 31.51 -3.29
CA GLN A 153 -15.80 31.39 -3.87
C GLN A 153 -14.72 31.40 -2.78
N TYR A 154 -13.65 30.63 -2.95
CA TYR A 154 -12.53 30.57 -2.01
C TYR A 154 -11.66 31.83 -2.07
N GLY A 155 -10.89 32.09 -1.02
CA GLY A 155 -10.08 33.30 -0.85
C GLY A 155 -8.97 33.52 -1.87
N ASP A 156 -8.56 32.48 -2.61
CA ASP A 156 -7.44 32.52 -3.54
C ASP A 156 -7.87 32.65 -5.02
N ASN A 157 -9.05 32.11 -5.38
CA ASN A 157 -9.51 32.14 -6.76
C ASN A 157 -11.03 31.94 -6.91
N CYS A 158 -11.60 32.47 -8.00
CA CYS A 158 -12.96 32.19 -8.43
C CYS A 158 -13.01 31.00 -9.39
N GLU A 159 -13.80 29.98 -9.06
CA GLU A 159 -14.00 28.78 -9.90
C GLU A 159 -14.91 29.06 -11.12
N VAL A 160 -15.67 30.15 -11.10
CA VAL A 160 -16.60 30.50 -12.20
C VAL A 160 -15.92 31.33 -13.29
N CYS A 161 -15.18 32.38 -12.92
CA CYS A 161 -14.52 33.26 -13.89
C CYS A 161 -13.01 33.09 -13.98
N GLY A 162 -12.40 32.26 -13.13
CA GLY A 162 -10.95 32.01 -13.11
C GLY A 162 -10.11 33.15 -12.54
N ALA A 163 -10.71 34.23 -12.02
CA ALA A 163 -9.98 35.34 -11.41
C ALA A 163 -9.22 34.88 -10.16
N VAL A 164 -7.99 35.37 -10.00
CA VAL A 164 -7.13 35.20 -8.82
C VAL A 164 -7.12 36.52 -8.07
N TYR A 165 -7.24 36.47 -6.74
CA TYR A 165 -7.30 37.64 -5.88
C TYR A 165 -6.79 37.28 -4.49
N ALA A 166 -6.44 38.30 -3.69
CA ALA A 166 -6.16 38.11 -2.28
C ALA A 166 -7.48 37.85 -1.52
N PRO A 167 -7.46 37.04 -0.44
CA PRO A 167 -8.67 36.78 0.34
C PRO A 167 -9.35 38.06 0.84
N THR A 168 -8.57 39.10 1.11
CA THR A 168 -9.04 40.43 1.55
C THR A 168 -9.88 41.16 0.52
N GLU A 169 -9.84 40.74 -0.73
CA GLU A 169 -10.63 41.30 -1.82
C GLU A 169 -12.00 40.62 -1.98
N LEU A 170 -12.26 39.50 -1.27
CA LEU A 170 -13.58 38.86 -1.29
C LEU A 170 -14.65 39.81 -0.74
N ILE A 171 -15.77 39.87 -1.43
CA ILE A 171 -16.96 40.59 -0.97
C ILE A 171 -17.70 39.71 0.04
N ASN A 172 -18.08 40.29 1.19
CA ASN A 172 -18.78 39.58 2.27
C ASN A 172 -18.10 38.25 2.67
N PRO A 173 -16.82 38.27 3.07
CA PRO A 173 -16.12 37.05 3.44
C PRO A 173 -16.76 36.43 4.68
N TYR A 174 -16.75 35.11 4.75
CA TYR A 174 -17.17 34.30 5.88
C TYR A 174 -16.22 33.11 6.04
N SER A 175 -16.08 32.63 7.28
CA SER A 175 -15.30 31.45 7.61
C SER A 175 -15.99 30.19 7.10
N ALA A 176 -15.29 29.35 6.34
CA ALA A 176 -15.79 28.04 5.93
C ALA A 176 -15.86 27.04 7.11
N LEU A 177 -15.30 27.38 8.28
CA LEU A 177 -15.26 26.53 9.47
C LEU A 177 -16.43 26.80 10.43
N SER A 178 -16.84 28.05 10.59
CA SER A 178 -17.91 28.47 11.52
C SER A 178 -19.09 29.17 10.86
N GLY A 179 -18.89 29.72 9.66
CA GLY A 179 -19.83 30.67 9.03
C GLY A 179 -19.70 32.11 9.55
N ALA A 180 -18.85 32.37 10.54
CA ALA A 180 -18.65 33.70 11.11
C ALA A 180 -18.00 34.67 10.11
N LYS A 181 -18.28 35.96 10.25
CA LYS A 181 -17.56 37.01 9.51
C LYS A 181 -16.13 37.12 10.06
N PRO A 182 -15.08 36.92 9.25
CA PRO A 182 -13.72 37.00 9.73
C PRO A 182 -13.28 38.45 9.96
N GLU A 183 -12.37 38.65 10.90
CA GLU A 183 -11.75 39.93 11.23
C GLU A 183 -10.32 39.97 10.70
N LEU A 184 -9.86 41.10 10.16
CA LEU A 184 -8.43 41.27 9.87
C LEU A 184 -7.67 41.48 11.17
N ARG A 185 -6.66 40.64 11.41
CA ARG A 185 -5.74 40.77 12.53
C ARG A 185 -4.31 40.67 12.05
N SER A 186 -3.44 41.41 12.73
CA SER A 186 -2.00 41.38 12.49
C SER A 186 -1.34 40.30 13.35
N SER A 187 -0.44 39.53 12.75
CA SER A 187 0.34 38.50 13.40
C SER A 187 1.80 38.58 12.98
N GLU A 188 2.71 38.35 13.92
CA GLU A 188 4.13 38.27 13.61
C GLU A 188 4.50 36.90 13.03
N HIS A 189 5.09 36.87 11.83
CA HIS A 189 5.49 35.66 11.12
C HIS A 189 7.00 35.62 10.89
N PHE A 190 7.56 34.42 10.88
CA PHE A 190 8.96 34.13 10.60
C PHE A 190 9.13 33.69 9.15
N PHE A 191 10.13 34.27 8.49
CA PHE A 191 10.42 34.03 7.09
C PHE A 191 11.84 33.50 6.91
N PHE A 192 12.00 32.41 6.16
CA PHE A 192 13.28 32.01 5.60
C PHE A 192 13.62 32.91 4.41
N LYS A 193 14.79 33.57 4.47
CA LYS A 193 15.29 34.48 3.43
C LYS A 193 15.83 33.72 2.23
N LEU A 194 14.96 32.99 1.53
CA LEU A 194 15.32 32.29 0.30
C LEU A 194 15.77 33.28 -0.79
N SER A 195 15.30 34.53 -0.74
CA SER A 195 15.72 35.62 -1.63
C SER A 195 17.13 36.17 -1.33
N ASP A 196 17.80 35.72 -0.27
CA ASP A 196 19.17 36.13 0.04
C ASP A 196 20.11 35.78 -1.13
N PRO A 197 20.98 36.70 -1.59
CA PRO A 197 21.89 36.44 -2.71
C PRO A 197 22.76 35.18 -2.54
N ARG A 198 23.07 34.79 -1.29
CA ARG A 198 23.79 33.54 -0.99
C ARG A 198 22.97 32.32 -1.39
N CYS A 199 21.67 32.31 -1.06
CA CYS A 199 20.73 31.25 -1.43
C CYS A 199 20.56 31.16 -2.94
N GLU A 200 20.35 32.30 -3.62
CA GLU A 200 20.23 32.33 -5.07
C GLU A 200 21.48 31.78 -5.78
N ALA A 201 22.68 32.20 -5.34
CA ALA A 201 23.94 31.75 -5.94
C ALA A 201 24.11 30.24 -5.78
N TYR A 202 23.90 29.72 -4.56
CA TYR A 202 23.98 28.29 -4.26
C TYR A 202 22.99 27.47 -5.10
N LEU A 203 21.72 27.90 -5.18
CA LEU A 203 20.71 27.16 -5.93
C LEU A 203 20.98 27.17 -7.44
N LYS A 204 21.50 28.26 -7.99
CA LYS A 204 21.92 28.30 -9.40
C LYS A 204 23.04 27.30 -9.70
N GLU A 205 24.00 27.17 -8.78
CA GLU A 205 25.07 26.18 -8.89
C GLU A 205 24.54 24.75 -8.73
N TRP A 206 23.81 24.48 -7.64
CA TRP A 206 23.31 23.14 -7.31
C TRP A 206 22.34 22.61 -8.37
N THR A 207 21.42 23.43 -8.88
CA THR A 207 20.49 23.01 -9.94
C THR A 207 21.16 22.87 -11.32
N ALA A 208 22.34 23.45 -11.52
CA ALA A 208 23.13 23.33 -12.75
C ALA A 208 24.06 22.11 -12.76
N ALA A 209 24.31 21.51 -11.59
CA ALA A 209 25.18 20.34 -11.46
C ALA A 209 24.59 19.12 -12.21
N PRO A 210 25.41 18.40 -13.01
CA PRO A 210 24.96 17.21 -13.73
C PRO A 210 24.41 16.14 -12.77
N GLY A 211 23.26 15.56 -13.12
CA GLY A 211 22.66 14.45 -12.37
C GLY A 211 21.76 14.85 -11.20
N HIS A 212 21.79 16.10 -10.75
CA HIS A 212 20.97 16.58 -9.62
C HIS A 212 19.47 16.59 -9.94
N VAL A 213 19.10 17.00 -11.16
CA VAL A 213 17.71 17.04 -11.63
C VAL A 213 17.64 16.68 -13.11
N GLN A 214 16.46 16.25 -13.59
CA GLN A 214 16.26 16.01 -15.02
C GLN A 214 16.27 17.33 -15.83
N PRO A 215 16.66 17.31 -17.13
CA PRO A 215 16.74 18.53 -17.95
C PRO A 215 15.43 19.34 -18.01
N GLU A 216 14.29 18.67 -18.13
CA GLU A 216 12.97 19.31 -18.15
C GLU A 216 12.59 19.94 -16.79
N VAL A 217 13.03 19.33 -15.69
CA VAL A 217 12.87 19.87 -14.34
C VAL A 217 13.76 21.10 -14.16
N GLN A 218 15.00 21.03 -14.65
CA GLN A 218 15.92 22.17 -14.65
C GLN A 218 15.34 23.37 -15.39
N ASN A 219 14.76 23.13 -16.58
CA ASN A 219 14.11 24.20 -17.35
C ASN A 219 12.97 24.85 -16.55
N LYS A 220 12.16 24.05 -15.85
CA LYS A 220 11.08 24.57 -15.00
C LYS A 220 11.62 25.40 -13.84
N ILE A 221 12.68 24.94 -13.19
CA ILE A 221 13.32 25.65 -12.07
C ILE A 221 13.88 27.01 -12.52
N ARG A 222 14.38 27.13 -13.76
CA ARG A 222 14.86 28.42 -14.28
C ARG A 222 13.78 29.50 -14.31
N GLU A 223 12.51 29.13 -14.53
CA GLU A 223 11.39 30.08 -14.48
C GLU A 223 11.20 30.72 -13.09
N TRP A 224 11.64 30.05 -12.01
CA TRP A 224 11.54 30.54 -10.64
C TRP A 224 12.82 31.23 -10.16
N LEU A 225 14.00 30.69 -10.53
CA LEU A 225 15.31 31.19 -10.07
C LEU A 225 15.75 32.48 -10.75
N TYR A 226 15.33 32.70 -11.99
CA TYR A 226 15.78 33.84 -12.79
C TYR A 226 14.66 34.86 -12.91
N LYS A 227 15.05 36.14 -12.92
CA LYS A 227 14.15 37.23 -13.30
C LYS A 227 14.13 37.31 -14.82
N ASP A 228 12.95 37.48 -15.39
CA ASP A 228 12.80 37.77 -16.81
C ASP A 228 13.19 39.22 -17.14
N ASP A 229 13.17 39.58 -18.43
CA ASP A 229 13.52 40.91 -18.93
C ASP A 229 12.59 42.03 -18.39
N GLU A 230 11.40 41.67 -17.89
CA GLU A 230 10.45 42.58 -17.23
C GLU A 230 10.68 42.66 -15.70
N GLY A 231 11.67 41.95 -15.17
CA GLY A 231 11.99 41.87 -13.75
C GLY A 231 11.03 41.01 -12.93
N LYS A 232 10.14 40.24 -13.58
CA LYS A 232 9.24 39.27 -12.94
C LYS A 232 9.98 37.94 -12.71
N GLY A 233 9.59 37.22 -11.65
CA GLY A 233 10.30 36.04 -11.19
C GLY A 233 11.35 36.35 -10.11
N GLY A 234 12.27 35.42 -9.89
CA GLY A 234 13.21 35.46 -8.77
C GLY A 234 12.63 34.91 -7.47
N LEU A 235 13.50 34.64 -6.50
CA LEU A 235 13.13 34.02 -5.24
C LEU A 235 12.51 35.05 -4.28
N GLY A 236 11.41 34.66 -3.62
CA GLY A 236 10.81 35.42 -2.52
C GLY A 236 11.19 34.82 -1.17
N ASP A 237 11.11 35.61 -0.11
CA ASP A 237 11.20 35.10 1.26
C ASP A 237 9.99 34.21 1.57
N TRP A 238 10.22 33.15 2.33
CA TRP A 238 9.23 32.12 2.57
C TRP A 238 8.72 32.14 3.99
N ASP A 239 7.41 32.29 4.18
CA ASP A 239 6.80 32.21 5.51
C ASP A 239 6.81 30.77 6.03
N ILE A 240 7.58 30.55 7.08
CA ILE A 240 7.82 29.26 7.71
C ILE A 240 7.04 29.09 9.03
N SER A 241 6.11 29.99 9.33
CA SER A 241 5.41 30.01 10.63
C SER A 241 3.89 30.00 10.51
N ARG A 242 3.22 29.41 11.50
CA ARG A 242 1.76 29.40 11.65
C ARG A 242 1.39 29.71 13.10
N ASP A 243 0.27 30.40 13.27
CA ASP A 243 -0.27 30.73 14.59
C ASP A 243 -1.00 29.55 15.24
N ALA A 244 -0.99 29.51 16.57
CA ALA A 244 -1.88 28.68 17.34
C ALA A 244 -3.37 29.02 17.05
N PRO A 245 -4.29 28.03 17.14
CA PRO A 245 -4.04 26.60 17.28
C PRO A 245 -3.49 25.97 15.99
N TYR A 246 -2.45 25.15 16.12
CA TYR A 246 -1.86 24.41 15.00
C TYR A 246 -1.31 23.06 15.50
N PHE A 247 -1.60 21.98 14.77
CA PHE A 247 -0.94 20.69 15.02
C PHE A 247 0.39 20.66 14.28
N GLY A 248 1.48 20.85 15.02
CA GLY A 248 2.83 20.95 14.48
C GLY A 248 3.88 21.15 15.57
N ILE A 249 5.11 21.47 15.13
CA ILE A 249 6.26 21.70 16.00
C ILE A 249 6.31 23.19 16.38
N GLU A 250 6.35 23.49 17.68
CA GLU A 250 6.49 24.87 18.17
C GLU A 250 7.88 25.44 17.84
N ILE A 251 7.92 26.71 17.40
CA ILE A 251 9.16 27.41 17.06
C ILE A 251 9.89 27.78 18.36
N PRO A 252 11.18 27.43 18.51
CA PRO A 252 11.96 27.80 19.68
C PRO A 252 11.95 29.30 19.93
N ASP A 253 11.76 29.69 21.20
CA ASP A 253 11.72 31.07 21.67
C ASP A 253 10.56 31.93 21.11
N ALA A 254 9.55 31.31 20.48
CA ALA A 254 8.37 32.00 19.95
C ALA A 254 7.06 31.31 20.37
N PRO A 255 6.60 31.51 21.62
CA PRO A 255 5.42 30.83 22.16
C PRO A 255 4.17 31.04 21.31
N GLY A 256 3.45 29.96 21.03
CA GLY A 256 2.24 29.98 20.20
C GLY A 256 2.48 30.12 18.69
N LYS A 257 3.74 30.02 18.25
CA LYS A 257 4.13 29.98 16.84
C LYS A 257 4.64 28.59 16.50
N TYR A 258 4.16 28.04 15.41
CA TYR A 258 4.48 26.69 14.95
C TYR A 258 5.17 26.75 13.60
N PHE A 259 6.03 25.79 13.30
CA PHE A 259 6.55 25.64 11.96
C PHE A 259 5.41 25.34 10.99
N TYR A 260 5.43 26.01 9.84
CA TYR A 260 4.62 25.62 8.70
C TYR A 260 5.07 24.24 8.23
N VAL A 261 4.12 23.34 7.99
CA VAL A 261 4.38 21.92 7.61
C VAL A 261 5.48 21.72 6.57
N TRP A 262 5.60 22.61 5.57
CA TRP A 262 6.61 22.44 4.53
C TRP A 262 8.05 22.72 5.02
N LEU A 263 8.25 23.34 6.18
CA LEU A 263 9.56 23.42 6.83
C LEU A 263 9.94 22.06 7.43
N ASP A 264 9.06 21.42 8.19
CA ASP A 264 9.40 20.20 8.93
C ASP A 264 9.13 18.89 8.17
N ALA A 265 8.24 18.89 7.18
CA ALA A 265 7.98 17.72 6.35
C ALA A 265 9.25 17.16 5.68
N PRO A 266 10.07 17.92 4.92
CA PRO A 266 11.29 17.37 4.34
C PRO A 266 12.36 17.01 5.40
N VAL A 267 12.31 17.61 6.61
CA VAL A 267 13.16 17.17 7.73
C VAL A 267 12.79 15.75 8.17
N GLY A 268 11.54 15.33 7.96
CA GLY A 268 11.04 13.98 8.20
C GLY A 268 11.85 12.89 7.49
N TYR A 269 12.47 13.19 6.35
CA TYR A 269 13.42 12.28 5.70
C TYR A 269 14.61 11.95 6.61
N LEU A 270 15.25 13.00 7.15
CA LEU A 270 16.40 12.87 8.05
C LEU A 270 15.98 12.23 9.38
N ALA A 271 14.80 12.57 9.89
CA ALA A 271 14.24 11.98 11.09
C ALA A 271 13.99 10.48 10.93
N SER A 272 13.42 10.06 9.80
CA SER A 272 13.20 8.64 9.51
C SER A 272 14.50 7.86 9.38
N LEU A 273 15.52 8.44 8.72
CA LEU A 273 16.86 7.84 8.67
C LEU A 273 17.49 7.74 10.07
N LYS A 274 17.43 8.83 10.84
CA LYS A 274 17.97 8.85 12.21
C LYS A 274 17.31 7.78 13.08
N ASN A 275 15.98 7.68 13.01
CA ASN A 275 15.22 6.66 13.73
C ASN A 275 15.62 5.23 13.34
N LEU A 276 15.85 4.97 12.05
CA LEU A 276 16.35 3.68 11.56
C LEU A 276 17.73 3.33 12.14
N LEU A 277 18.66 4.27 12.09
CA LEU A 277 20.04 4.06 12.57
C LEU A 277 20.08 3.88 14.08
N ASP A 278 19.28 4.65 14.83
CA ASP A 278 19.15 4.49 16.28
C ASP A 278 18.60 3.09 16.64
N LYS A 279 17.56 2.61 15.93
CA LYS A 279 17.03 1.24 16.11
C LYS A 279 18.09 0.18 15.86
N ARG A 280 18.82 0.28 14.74
CA ARG A 280 19.89 -0.67 14.39
C ARG A 280 21.05 -0.63 15.40
N CYS A 281 21.39 0.55 15.92
CA CYS A 281 22.39 0.70 16.97
C CYS A 281 21.97 -0.06 18.24
N ILE A 282 20.70 0.06 18.65
CA ILE A 282 20.15 -0.68 19.79
C ILE A 282 20.17 -2.20 19.54
N GLU A 283 19.74 -2.65 18.36
CA GLU A 283 19.72 -4.06 17.96
C GLU A 283 21.12 -4.69 17.96
N LEU A 284 22.14 -3.90 17.63
CA LEU A 284 23.55 -4.32 17.61
C LEU A 284 24.27 -4.12 18.95
N GLY A 285 23.55 -3.81 20.04
CA GLY A 285 24.15 -3.66 21.37
C GLY A 285 24.99 -2.39 21.56
N GLY A 286 24.77 -1.37 20.73
CA GLY A 286 25.49 -0.09 20.76
C GLY A 286 26.57 0.06 19.69
N ASP A 287 26.86 -0.98 18.91
CA ASP A 287 27.95 -0.98 17.90
C ASP A 287 27.49 -0.51 16.50
N GLY A 288 26.26 0.01 16.36
CA GLY A 288 25.76 0.53 15.09
C GLY A 288 26.29 1.93 14.74
N ILE A 289 26.37 2.24 13.44
CA ILE A 289 26.75 3.57 12.96
C ILE A 289 25.75 4.64 13.41
N SER A 290 26.26 5.74 13.94
CA SER A 290 25.41 6.86 14.35
C SER A 290 24.89 7.66 13.15
N TYR A 291 23.75 8.34 13.32
CA TYR A 291 23.23 9.28 12.30
C TYR A 291 24.27 10.31 11.87
N THR A 292 25.00 10.89 12.83
CA THR A 292 26.02 11.92 12.54
C THR A 292 27.18 11.35 11.74
N GLU A 293 27.67 10.15 12.08
CA GLU A 293 28.73 9.48 11.32
C GLU A 293 28.26 9.09 9.91
N TYR A 294 27.06 8.53 9.80
CA TYR A 294 26.48 8.14 8.52
C TYR A 294 26.34 9.33 7.56
N MET A 295 25.78 10.45 8.04
CA MET A 295 25.59 11.67 7.24
C MET A 295 26.88 12.44 6.94
N ALA A 296 27.96 12.19 7.69
CA ALA A 296 29.27 12.80 7.47
C ALA A 296 30.11 12.05 6.42
N ASP A 297 29.67 10.87 5.97
CA ASP A 297 30.37 10.11 4.93
C ASP A 297 30.29 10.87 3.58
N PRO A 298 31.43 11.28 3.00
CA PRO A 298 31.44 12.01 1.73
C PRO A 298 30.96 11.17 0.54
N GLU A 299 31.01 9.84 0.64
CA GLU A 299 30.56 8.91 -0.40
C GLU A 299 29.06 8.56 -0.26
N LEU A 300 28.37 9.05 0.78
CA LEU A 300 26.93 8.89 0.91
C LEU A 300 26.23 9.72 -0.15
N GLU A 301 25.36 9.09 -0.95
CA GLU A 301 24.49 9.78 -1.90
C GLU A 301 23.05 9.85 -1.36
N GLN A 302 22.46 11.04 -1.38
CA GLN A 302 21.07 11.28 -1.00
C GLN A 302 20.20 11.47 -2.24
N VAL A 303 19.16 10.64 -2.37
CA VAL A 303 18.29 10.56 -3.54
C VAL A 303 16.82 10.69 -3.12
N HIS A 304 16.08 11.62 -3.74
CA HIS A 304 14.65 11.81 -3.51
C HIS A 304 13.82 11.49 -4.75
N PHE A 305 12.86 10.58 -4.64
CA PHE A 305 11.80 10.38 -5.64
C PHE A 305 10.58 11.22 -5.26
N ILE A 306 10.12 12.07 -6.17
CA ILE A 306 8.99 12.97 -5.89
C ILE A 306 8.08 13.17 -7.11
N GLY A 307 6.81 13.49 -6.86
CA GLY A 307 5.90 14.01 -7.88
C GLY A 307 6.22 15.44 -8.34
N LYS A 308 5.81 15.78 -9.57
CA LYS A 308 6.06 17.11 -10.17
C LYS A 308 5.44 18.31 -9.44
N ASP A 309 4.43 18.09 -8.60
CA ASP A 309 3.75 19.16 -7.87
C ASP A 309 4.60 19.72 -6.72
N ILE A 310 5.65 18.99 -6.29
CA ILE A 310 6.50 19.38 -5.14
C ILE A 310 7.95 19.67 -5.52
N ILE A 311 8.22 19.90 -6.81
CA ILE A 311 9.55 20.27 -7.35
C ILE A 311 10.09 21.49 -6.61
N THR A 312 9.29 22.55 -6.47
CA THR A 312 9.74 23.81 -5.87
C THR A 312 10.31 23.58 -4.46
N PHE A 313 9.62 22.78 -3.64
CA PHE A 313 10.06 22.42 -2.29
C PHE A 313 11.39 21.66 -2.27
N HIS A 314 11.56 20.68 -3.15
CA HIS A 314 12.72 19.78 -3.12
C HIS A 314 13.93 20.30 -3.91
N THR A 315 13.75 21.34 -4.73
CA THR A 315 14.83 21.87 -5.58
C THR A 315 15.23 23.31 -5.25
N LEU A 316 14.41 24.04 -4.49
CA LEU A 316 14.73 25.39 -4.02
C LEU A 316 14.82 25.46 -2.50
N PHE A 317 13.71 25.23 -1.79
CA PHE A 317 13.63 25.44 -0.35
C PHE A 317 14.52 24.44 0.41
N TRP A 318 14.34 23.14 0.15
CA TRP A 318 15.01 22.07 0.88
C TRP A 318 16.54 22.08 0.73
N PRO A 319 17.12 22.13 -0.49
CA PRO A 319 18.58 22.19 -0.64
C PRO A 319 19.20 23.42 0.03
N ALA A 320 18.53 24.58 -0.05
CA ALA A 320 19.01 25.79 0.60
C ALA A 320 18.95 25.68 2.14
N MET A 321 17.86 25.16 2.70
CA MET A 321 17.73 24.93 4.14
C MET A 321 18.83 23.98 4.65
N LEU A 322 19.12 22.90 3.94
CA LEU A 322 20.18 21.97 4.31
C LEU A 322 21.55 22.62 4.26
N HIS A 323 21.91 23.22 3.12
CA HIS A 323 23.22 23.83 2.92
C HIS A 323 23.52 24.91 3.96
N PHE A 324 22.59 25.85 4.17
CA PHE A 324 22.78 26.95 5.10
C PHE A 324 22.50 26.58 6.56
N SER A 325 22.10 25.34 6.85
CA SER A 325 22.12 24.77 8.21
C SER A 325 23.30 23.82 8.43
N GLY A 326 24.26 23.77 7.50
CA GLY A 326 25.46 22.93 7.64
C GLY A 326 25.23 21.44 7.42
N ARG A 327 24.14 21.07 6.73
CA ARG A 327 23.79 19.68 6.40
C ARG A 327 24.01 19.41 4.91
N LYS A 328 24.27 18.14 4.57
CA LYS A 328 24.41 17.69 3.17
C LYS A 328 23.09 17.89 2.43
N ALA A 329 23.16 18.48 1.24
CA ALA A 329 22.04 18.58 0.30
C ALA A 329 21.90 17.32 -0.57
N PRO A 330 20.73 17.08 -1.19
CA PRO A 330 20.53 15.91 -2.03
C PRO A 330 21.49 15.89 -3.23
N ASP A 331 21.98 14.71 -3.59
CA ASP A 331 22.79 14.48 -4.80
C ASP A 331 21.89 14.31 -6.03
N ALA A 332 20.66 13.82 -5.84
CA ALA A 332 19.69 13.73 -6.91
C ALA A 332 18.22 13.85 -6.45
N VAL A 333 17.41 14.53 -7.27
CA VAL A 333 15.95 14.60 -7.15
C VAL A 333 15.33 14.07 -8.44
N TYR A 334 14.71 12.89 -8.35
CA TYR A 334 14.06 12.22 -9.46
C TYR A 334 12.57 12.52 -9.45
N VAL A 335 12.16 13.34 -10.41
CA VAL A 335 10.78 13.82 -10.54
C VAL A 335 10.00 12.96 -11.51
N HIS A 336 8.77 12.57 -11.15
CA HIS A 336 7.84 11.89 -12.04
C HIS A 336 6.54 12.69 -12.25
N GLY A 337 5.83 12.39 -13.35
CA GLY A 337 4.53 12.98 -13.65
C GLY A 337 3.38 12.39 -12.85
N HIS A 338 2.16 12.70 -13.24
CA HIS A 338 0.93 12.15 -12.66
C HIS A 338 0.56 10.81 -13.30
N LEU A 339 -0.23 10.03 -12.57
CA LEU A 339 -1.00 8.93 -13.14
C LEU A 339 -2.38 9.45 -13.57
N THR A 340 -2.75 9.26 -14.83
CA THR A 340 -4.12 9.41 -15.33
C THR A 340 -4.79 8.05 -15.48
N VAL A 341 -6.12 8.04 -15.62
CA VAL A 341 -6.89 6.82 -15.90
C VAL A 341 -7.68 7.06 -17.17
N SER A 342 -7.39 6.30 -18.22
CA SER A 342 -8.00 6.41 -19.55
C SER A 342 -8.03 7.85 -20.08
N GLY A 343 -6.94 8.58 -19.89
CA GLY A 343 -6.76 9.98 -20.32
C GLY A 343 -7.36 11.03 -19.39
N GLU A 344 -8.05 10.64 -18.32
CA GLU A 344 -8.66 11.55 -17.35
C GLU A 344 -7.84 11.70 -16.07
N LYS A 345 -7.86 12.90 -15.49
CA LYS A 345 -7.34 13.11 -14.13
C LYS A 345 -8.19 12.33 -13.11
N MET A 346 -7.51 11.57 -12.25
CA MET A 346 -8.14 10.83 -11.15
C MET A 346 -9.02 11.75 -10.30
N SER A 347 -10.25 11.30 -10.05
CA SER A 347 -11.20 11.98 -9.17
C SER A 347 -12.07 10.97 -8.43
N LYS A 348 -12.25 11.20 -7.13
CA LYS A 348 -13.19 10.42 -6.30
C LYS A 348 -14.63 10.59 -6.78
N SER A 349 -15.03 11.78 -7.22
CA SER A 349 -16.41 12.06 -7.64
C SER A 349 -16.76 11.49 -9.02
N ARG A 350 -15.75 11.26 -9.87
CA ARG A 350 -15.93 10.68 -11.23
C ARG A 350 -15.65 9.18 -11.29
N GLY A 351 -15.32 8.54 -10.16
CA GLY A 351 -15.03 7.10 -10.10
C GLY A 351 -13.69 6.69 -10.74
N THR A 352 -12.86 7.64 -11.17
CA THR A 352 -11.55 7.37 -11.80
C THR A 352 -10.42 7.20 -10.78
N GLY A 353 -10.70 7.36 -9.48
CA GLY A 353 -9.73 7.11 -8.42
C GLY A 353 -9.61 5.63 -8.08
N ILE A 354 -8.51 4.98 -8.47
CA ILE A 354 -8.25 3.58 -8.14
C ILE A 354 -7.74 3.48 -6.69
N ASP A 355 -8.48 2.75 -5.84
CA ASP A 355 -8.08 2.41 -4.47
C ASP A 355 -7.18 1.14 -4.48
N PRO A 356 -5.92 1.24 -4.00
CA PRO A 356 -5.01 0.10 -3.95
C PRO A 356 -5.53 -1.07 -3.09
N LEU A 357 -6.26 -0.81 -2.00
CA LEU A 357 -6.82 -1.91 -1.20
C LEU A 357 -7.99 -2.58 -1.90
N ARG A 358 -8.80 -1.82 -2.66
CA ARG A 358 -9.83 -2.40 -3.53
C ARG A 358 -9.20 -3.33 -4.56
N TYR A 359 -8.11 -2.89 -5.20
CA TYR A 359 -7.36 -3.70 -6.15
C TYR A 359 -6.92 -5.04 -5.54
N LEU A 360 -6.30 -5.02 -4.36
CA LEU A 360 -5.89 -6.24 -3.67
C LEU A 360 -7.09 -7.10 -3.25
N SER A 361 -8.18 -6.49 -2.77
CA SER A 361 -9.39 -7.21 -2.33
C SER A 361 -10.09 -7.98 -3.46
N LEU A 362 -9.94 -7.51 -4.70
CA LEU A 362 -10.46 -8.18 -5.90
C LEU A 362 -9.59 -9.38 -6.34
N GLY A 363 -8.50 -9.65 -5.62
CA GLY A 363 -7.56 -10.73 -5.96
C GLY A 363 -6.68 -10.41 -7.17
N LEU A 364 -6.60 -9.14 -7.58
CA LEU A 364 -5.65 -8.71 -8.61
C LEU A 364 -4.23 -8.76 -8.05
N ASN A 365 -3.31 -9.35 -8.83
CA ASN A 365 -1.93 -9.53 -8.38
C ASN A 365 -1.16 -8.20 -8.44
N ALA A 366 -0.60 -7.76 -7.32
CA ALA A 366 0.20 -6.53 -7.23
C ALA A 366 1.34 -6.45 -8.25
N GLU A 367 1.96 -7.58 -8.59
CA GLU A 367 3.05 -7.62 -9.57
C GLU A 367 2.60 -7.29 -11.00
N TRP A 368 1.31 -7.47 -11.32
CA TRP A 368 0.75 -6.98 -12.58
C TRP A 368 0.78 -5.46 -12.66
N LEU A 369 0.38 -4.78 -11.58
CA LEU A 369 0.45 -3.32 -11.51
C LEU A 369 1.91 -2.84 -11.55
N ARG A 370 2.80 -3.48 -10.77
CA ARG A 370 4.24 -3.14 -10.77
C ARG A 370 4.83 -3.23 -12.18
N TYR A 371 4.57 -4.31 -12.89
CA TYR A 371 4.99 -4.48 -14.27
C TYR A 371 4.41 -3.42 -15.20
N TYR A 372 3.11 -3.18 -15.10
CA TYR A 372 2.43 -2.24 -15.99
C TYR A 372 2.91 -0.79 -15.81
N ILE A 373 3.11 -0.37 -14.57
CA ILE A 373 3.69 0.95 -14.26
C ILE A 373 5.13 1.02 -14.78
N ALA A 374 5.96 0.02 -14.48
CA ALA A 374 7.34 -0.04 -14.98
C ALA A 374 7.41 -0.01 -16.51
N ALA A 375 6.47 -0.63 -17.21
CA ALA A 375 6.42 -0.65 -18.67
C ALA A 375 6.09 0.73 -19.31
N LYS A 376 5.69 1.71 -18.50
CA LYS A 376 5.38 3.08 -18.94
C LYS A 376 6.34 4.12 -18.38
N LEU A 377 7.05 3.82 -17.30
CA LEU A 377 8.03 4.72 -16.71
C LEU A 377 9.29 4.80 -17.58
N ASN A 378 9.65 6.00 -17.95
CA ASN A 378 10.91 6.36 -18.57
C ASN A 378 11.51 7.48 -17.70
N GLY A 379 12.84 7.59 -17.57
CA GLY A 379 13.51 8.42 -16.55
C GLY A 379 13.26 9.95 -16.59
N ARG A 380 12.20 10.40 -17.23
CA ARG A 380 11.73 11.77 -17.41
C ARG A 380 10.52 12.09 -16.53
N ASN A 381 10.24 13.38 -16.38
CA ASN A 381 9.03 13.91 -15.77
C ASN A 381 7.87 13.93 -16.76
N GLU A 382 7.29 12.75 -17.03
CA GLU A 382 6.15 12.56 -17.92
C GLU A 382 4.97 11.91 -17.18
N ASP A 383 3.74 12.30 -17.56
CA ASP A 383 2.53 11.68 -17.02
C ASP A 383 2.34 10.30 -17.67
N ILE A 384 1.90 9.32 -16.88
CA ILE A 384 1.59 7.98 -17.38
C ILE A 384 0.09 7.70 -17.26
N ASP A 385 -0.45 6.95 -18.21
CA ASP A 385 -1.87 6.64 -18.26
C ASP A 385 -2.13 5.16 -17.93
N PHE A 386 -3.04 4.93 -16.98
CA PHE A 386 -3.62 3.63 -16.70
C PHE A 386 -4.83 3.40 -17.59
N ASN A 387 -4.71 2.47 -18.52
CA ASN A 387 -5.82 2.01 -19.35
C ASN A 387 -6.12 0.52 -19.05
N PRO A 388 -7.35 0.16 -18.62
CA PRO A 388 -7.70 -1.20 -18.23
C PRO A 388 -7.46 -2.25 -19.33
N GLU A 389 -7.77 -1.93 -20.58
CA GLU A 389 -7.62 -2.84 -21.71
C GLU A 389 -6.14 -3.10 -22.02
N ASP A 390 -5.32 -2.05 -22.08
CA ASP A 390 -3.85 -2.14 -22.24
C ASP A 390 -3.22 -2.85 -21.04
N PHE A 391 -3.70 -2.62 -19.82
CA PHE A 391 -3.26 -3.34 -18.61
C PHE A 391 -3.44 -4.85 -18.75
N VAL A 392 -4.65 -5.30 -19.07
CA VAL A 392 -4.96 -6.72 -19.24
C VAL A 392 -4.17 -7.32 -20.40
N ALA A 393 -4.13 -6.63 -21.54
CA ALA A 393 -3.46 -7.11 -22.74
C ALA A 393 -1.95 -7.29 -22.49
N ARG A 394 -1.30 -6.29 -21.89
CA ARG A 394 0.15 -6.29 -21.65
C ARG A 394 0.55 -7.34 -20.63
N VAL A 395 -0.13 -7.41 -19.48
CA VAL A 395 0.14 -8.43 -18.44
C VAL A 395 0.00 -9.84 -19.02
N ASN A 396 -1.09 -10.09 -19.76
CA ASN A 396 -1.37 -11.41 -20.30
C ASN A 396 -0.44 -11.82 -21.45
N SER A 397 -0.05 -10.88 -22.30
CA SER A 397 0.90 -11.11 -23.38
C SER A 397 2.30 -11.36 -22.84
N ASP A 398 2.82 -10.42 -22.07
CA ASP A 398 4.23 -10.39 -21.72
C ASP A 398 4.55 -11.39 -20.60
N LEU A 399 3.86 -11.29 -19.47
CA LEU A 399 4.17 -12.11 -18.31
C LEU A 399 3.71 -13.55 -18.52
N VAL A 400 2.45 -13.76 -18.91
CA VAL A 400 1.89 -15.11 -19.04
C VAL A 400 2.23 -15.73 -20.39
N GLY A 401 2.00 -15.00 -21.48
CA GLY A 401 2.12 -15.52 -22.85
C GLY A 401 3.57 -15.74 -23.30
N LYS A 402 4.51 -14.89 -22.88
CA LYS A 402 5.92 -14.97 -23.26
C LYS A 402 6.80 -15.55 -22.15
N TYR A 403 6.86 -14.89 -21.00
CA TYR A 403 7.84 -15.21 -19.96
C TYR A 403 7.54 -16.52 -19.20
N ILE A 404 6.41 -16.63 -18.51
CA ILE A 404 6.02 -17.83 -17.74
C ILE A 404 5.84 -19.06 -18.63
N ASN A 405 5.41 -18.84 -19.88
CA ASN A 405 5.22 -19.89 -20.87
C ASN A 405 6.51 -20.70 -21.14
N ILE A 406 7.69 -20.08 -21.06
CA ILE A 406 9.00 -20.75 -21.24
C ILE A 406 9.17 -21.87 -20.22
N ALA A 407 9.06 -21.56 -18.93
CA ALA A 407 9.24 -22.54 -17.86
C ALA A 407 8.17 -23.64 -17.94
N SER A 408 6.91 -23.27 -18.21
CA SER A 408 5.80 -24.23 -18.23
C SER A 408 5.95 -25.30 -19.34
N ARG A 409 6.60 -24.95 -20.47
CA ARG A 409 6.85 -25.87 -21.59
C ARG A 409 8.05 -26.79 -21.38
N ALA A 410 8.97 -26.45 -20.49
CA ALA A 410 10.22 -27.19 -20.27
C ALA A 410 10.24 -27.97 -18.94
N ALA A 411 9.80 -27.35 -17.84
CA ALA A 411 9.99 -27.89 -16.49
C ALA A 411 9.30 -29.25 -16.27
N GLY A 412 8.13 -29.45 -16.89
CA GLY A 412 7.41 -30.72 -16.82
C GLY A 412 8.19 -31.91 -17.42
N PHE A 413 8.96 -31.69 -18.48
CA PHE A 413 9.82 -32.73 -19.07
C PHE A 413 11.02 -33.02 -18.18
N ILE A 414 11.68 -31.99 -17.64
CA ILE A 414 12.78 -32.13 -16.67
C ILE A 414 12.35 -32.99 -15.47
N GLY A 415 11.21 -32.66 -14.86
CA GLY A 415 10.68 -33.42 -13.71
C GLY A 415 10.33 -34.87 -14.06
N LYS A 416 9.58 -35.10 -15.14
CA LYS A 416 9.01 -36.43 -15.45
C LYS A 416 9.99 -37.39 -16.11
N ARG A 417 10.96 -36.90 -16.89
CA ARG A 417 11.84 -37.74 -17.72
C ARG A 417 13.30 -37.72 -17.29
N PHE A 418 13.73 -36.67 -16.61
CA PHE A 418 15.15 -36.44 -16.30
C PHE A 418 15.42 -36.31 -14.79
N GLY A 419 14.50 -36.82 -13.96
CA GLY A 419 14.66 -36.86 -12.51
C GLY A 419 14.78 -35.48 -11.85
N GLY A 420 14.25 -34.43 -12.49
CA GLY A 420 14.37 -33.07 -12.00
C GLY A 420 15.77 -32.46 -12.14
N LYS A 421 16.64 -33.04 -12.96
CA LYS A 421 18.03 -32.55 -13.15
C LYS A 421 18.23 -31.92 -14.51
N LEU A 422 19.00 -30.83 -14.54
CA LEU A 422 19.45 -30.17 -15.78
C LEU A 422 20.51 -31.01 -16.50
N GLY A 423 20.58 -30.88 -17.81
CA GLY A 423 21.49 -31.61 -18.70
C GLY A 423 22.66 -30.76 -19.19
N GLU A 424 23.38 -31.29 -20.18
CA GLU A 424 24.39 -30.53 -20.94
C GLU A 424 23.70 -29.59 -21.93
N VAL A 425 24.31 -28.43 -22.18
CA VAL A 425 23.82 -27.43 -23.13
C VAL A 425 24.52 -27.60 -24.48
N SER A 426 23.74 -27.66 -25.56
CA SER A 426 24.25 -27.71 -26.93
C SER A 426 24.80 -26.37 -27.42
N ALA A 427 25.55 -26.39 -28.53
CA ALA A 427 26.13 -25.17 -29.11
C ALA A 427 25.09 -24.11 -29.51
N ASP A 428 23.94 -24.51 -30.05
CA ASP A 428 22.86 -23.59 -30.40
C ASP A 428 22.13 -23.04 -29.16
N GLY A 429 22.03 -23.85 -28.09
CA GLY A 429 21.54 -23.40 -26.80
C GLY A 429 22.49 -22.40 -26.14
N ASP A 430 23.80 -22.67 -26.17
CA ASP A 430 24.83 -21.79 -25.64
C ASP A 430 24.86 -20.45 -26.37
N ALA A 431 24.69 -20.46 -27.71
CA ALA A 431 24.58 -19.22 -28.50
C ALA A 431 23.40 -18.34 -28.06
N LEU A 432 22.23 -18.94 -27.78
CA LEU A 432 21.07 -18.22 -27.23
C LEU A 432 21.40 -17.66 -25.85
N LEU A 433 21.91 -18.49 -24.94
CA LEU A 433 22.22 -18.08 -23.57
C LEU A 433 23.27 -16.98 -23.53
N PHE A 434 24.30 -17.06 -24.37
CA PHE A 434 25.29 -15.99 -24.55
C PHE A 434 24.63 -14.66 -24.91
N ALA A 435 23.73 -14.65 -25.89
CA ALA A 435 23.00 -13.43 -26.28
C ALA A 435 22.14 -12.86 -25.14
N LEU A 436 21.58 -13.72 -24.28
CA LEU A 436 20.84 -13.28 -23.09
C LEU A 436 21.78 -12.67 -22.04
N ARG A 437 22.97 -13.25 -21.82
CA ARG A 437 23.95 -12.77 -20.83
C ARG A 437 24.55 -11.43 -21.24
N GLU A 438 24.85 -11.23 -22.52
CA GLU A 438 25.40 -9.97 -23.04
C GLU A 438 24.47 -8.77 -22.81
N ALA A 439 23.15 -9.00 -22.73
CA ALA A 439 22.18 -7.94 -22.48
C ALA A 439 22.19 -7.43 -21.02
N ALA A 440 22.82 -8.14 -20.08
CA ALA A 440 22.77 -7.81 -18.64
C ALA A 440 23.24 -6.37 -18.37
N GLY A 441 24.34 -5.95 -18.98
CA GLY A 441 24.91 -4.62 -18.78
C GLY A 441 24.00 -3.50 -19.27
N GLU A 442 23.38 -3.66 -20.45
CA GLU A 442 22.44 -2.67 -20.99
C GLU A 442 21.18 -2.59 -20.15
N VAL A 443 20.57 -3.73 -19.78
CA VAL A 443 19.35 -3.76 -18.97
C VAL A 443 19.60 -3.13 -17.59
N HIS A 444 20.73 -3.45 -16.94
CA HIS A 444 21.13 -2.82 -15.68
C HIS A 444 21.26 -1.29 -15.81
N ALA A 445 21.93 -0.81 -16.87
CA ALA A 445 22.10 0.63 -17.10
C ALA A 445 20.76 1.36 -17.32
N LEU A 446 19.78 0.70 -17.98
CA LEU A 446 18.43 1.23 -18.14
C LEU A 446 17.69 1.34 -16.80
N TYR A 447 17.84 0.36 -15.91
CA TYR A 447 17.30 0.46 -14.55
C TYR A 447 17.96 1.58 -13.73
N ASP A 448 19.30 1.70 -13.75
CA ASP A 448 20.03 2.76 -13.03
C ASP A 448 19.61 4.16 -13.54
N GLY A 449 19.38 4.30 -14.84
CA GLY A 449 18.84 5.49 -15.50
C GLY A 449 17.31 5.68 -15.41
N ARG A 450 16.60 4.79 -14.70
CA ARG A 450 15.13 4.79 -14.52
C ARG A 450 14.30 4.64 -15.81
N ASP A 451 14.91 4.18 -16.90
CA ASP A 451 14.21 3.86 -18.16
C ASP A 451 13.68 2.43 -18.15
N TYR A 452 12.74 2.17 -17.23
CA TYR A 452 12.16 0.85 -17.00
C TYR A 452 11.36 0.36 -18.21
N ALA A 453 10.67 1.25 -18.91
CA ALA A 453 9.90 0.92 -20.10
C ALA A 453 10.81 0.36 -21.21
N ARG A 454 12.00 0.93 -21.40
CA ARG A 454 13.00 0.37 -22.32
C ARG A 454 13.61 -0.91 -21.77
N ALA A 455 13.96 -0.98 -20.48
CA ALA A 455 14.50 -2.21 -19.87
C ALA A 455 13.54 -3.40 -20.10
N LEU A 456 12.25 -3.22 -19.85
CA LEU A 456 11.24 -4.27 -20.03
C LEU A 456 11.03 -4.63 -21.51
N ARG A 457 11.12 -3.67 -22.44
CA ARG A 457 11.10 -3.98 -23.88
C ARG A 457 12.27 -4.86 -24.29
N GLU A 458 13.49 -4.56 -23.83
CA GLU A 458 14.66 -5.39 -24.11
C GLU A 458 14.49 -6.79 -23.53
N VAL A 459 14.03 -6.91 -22.28
CA VAL A 459 13.79 -8.22 -21.65
C VAL A 459 12.72 -9.03 -22.40
N MET A 460 11.63 -8.38 -22.84
CA MET A 460 10.60 -9.08 -23.63
C MET A 460 11.09 -9.47 -25.03
N ALA A 461 11.99 -8.69 -25.64
CA ALA A 461 12.64 -9.07 -26.90
C ALA A 461 13.57 -10.29 -26.71
N LEU A 462 14.25 -10.41 -25.55
CA LEU A 462 14.99 -11.62 -25.20
C LEU A 462 14.04 -12.81 -24.98
N ALA A 463 12.90 -12.60 -24.32
CA ALA A 463 11.88 -13.64 -24.14
C ALA A 463 11.33 -14.14 -25.49
N ASP A 464 11.17 -13.25 -26.48
CA ASP A 464 10.77 -13.63 -27.84
C ASP A 464 11.82 -14.57 -28.49
N LYS A 465 13.13 -14.26 -28.37
CA LYS A 465 14.20 -15.16 -28.85
C LYS A 465 14.15 -16.55 -28.20
N VAL A 466 13.82 -16.62 -26.91
CA VAL A 466 13.68 -17.92 -26.21
C VAL A 466 12.45 -18.68 -26.72
N ASN A 467 11.33 -18.00 -26.96
CA ASN A 467 10.14 -18.63 -27.53
C ASN A 467 10.40 -19.12 -28.96
N GLU A 468 11.14 -18.37 -29.78
CA GLU A 468 11.59 -18.82 -31.11
C GLU A 468 12.44 -20.09 -31.01
N TYR A 469 13.38 -20.16 -30.06
CA TYR A 469 14.18 -21.36 -29.82
C TYR A 469 13.32 -22.57 -29.42
N VAL A 470 12.33 -22.37 -28.55
CA VAL A 470 11.35 -23.41 -28.17
C VAL A 470 10.58 -23.90 -29.40
N ASP A 471 10.11 -23.00 -30.25
CA ASP A 471 9.31 -23.33 -31.43
C ASP A 471 10.12 -23.99 -32.55
N GLN A 472 11.40 -23.65 -32.70
CA GLN A 472 12.32 -24.33 -33.62
C GLN A 472 12.63 -25.76 -33.18
N ASN A 473 12.73 -25.99 -31.87
CA ASN A 473 13.10 -27.29 -31.31
C ASN A 473 11.92 -28.20 -30.97
N LYS A 474 10.73 -27.65 -30.73
CA LYS A 474 9.47 -28.36 -30.49
C LYS A 474 9.62 -29.50 -29.46
N PRO A 475 9.88 -29.18 -28.17
CA PRO A 475 10.09 -30.21 -27.13
C PRO A 475 8.93 -31.21 -27.01
N TRP A 476 7.69 -30.81 -27.33
CA TRP A 476 6.53 -31.70 -27.36
C TRP A 476 6.54 -32.73 -28.50
N GLU A 477 7.25 -32.47 -29.60
CA GLU A 477 7.50 -33.43 -30.68
C GLU A 477 8.70 -34.30 -30.36
N LEU A 478 9.79 -33.71 -29.85
CA LEU A 478 10.97 -34.46 -29.40
C LEU A 478 10.60 -35.51 -28.35
N ALA A 479 9.71 -35.18 -27.41
CA ALA A 479 9.22 -36.10 -26.39
C ALA A 479 8.48 -37.34 -26.93
N LYS A 480 8.05 -37.31 -28.20
CA LYS A 480 7.36 -38.44 -28.86
C LYS A 480 8.29 -39.24 -29.78
N LYS A 481 9.50 -38.75 -30.04
CA LYS A 481 10.45 -39.37 -30.97
C LYS A 481 11.43 -40.25 -30.20
N GLU A 482 11.51 -41.52 -30.59
CA GLU A 482 12.46 -42.48 -30.01
C GLU A 482 13.91 -42.07 -30.32
N GLY A 483 14.79 -42.11 -29.31
CA GLY A 483 16.19 -41.72 -29.43
C GLY A 483 16.46 -40.21 -29.38
N ALA A 484 15.43 -39.38 -29.16
CA ALA A 484 15.56 -37.93 -29.04
C ALA A 484 15.71 -37.43 -27.58
N GLU A 485 15.85 -38.33 -26.60
CA GLU A 485 15.88 -38.01 -25.17
C GLU A 485 16.98 -37.01 -24.82
N ALA A 486 18.20 -37.18 -25.35
CA ALA A 486 19.31 -36.29 -25.07
C ALA A 486 19.03 -34.86 -25.57
N ARG A 487 18.47 -34.72 -26.78
CA ARG A 487 18.11 -33.41 -27.34
C ARG A 487 16.95 -32.76 -26.59
N LEU A 488 15.95 -33.55 -26.18
CA LEU A 488 14.87 -33.05 -25.35
C LEU A 488 15.39 -32.50 -24.01
N HIS A 489 16.32 -33.23 -23.37
CA HIS A 489 16.92 -32.84 -22.10
C HIS A 489 17.69 -31.52 -22.20
N ASP A 490 18.53 -31.41 -23.22
CA ASP A 490 19.28 -30.20 -23.57
C ASP A 490 18.37 -29.00 -23.82
N VAL A 491 17.41 -29.11 -24.76
CA VAL A 491 16.48 -28.02 -25.09
C VAL A 491 15.71 -27.53 -23.86
N CYS A 492 15.21 -28.45 -23.04
CA CYS A 492 14.51 -28.08 -21.81
C CYS A 492 15.45 -27.43 -20.79
N THR A 493 16.72 -27.85 -20.74
CA THR A 493 17.75 -27.24 -19.87
C THR A 493 18.04 -25.79 -20.29
N VAL A 494 18.23 -25.56 -21.59
CA VAL A 494 18.41 -24.22 -22.16
C VAL A 494 17.23 -23.32 -21.82
N CYS A 495 16.00 -23.83 -21.94
CA CYS A 495 14.80 -23.05 -21.60
C CYS A 495 14.74 -22.65 -20.12
N ILE A 496 15.13 -23.55 -19.21
CA ILE A 496 15.15 -23.27 -17.77
C ILE A 496 16.24 -22.26 -17.41
N GLU A 497 17.43 -22.38 -18.01
CA GLU A 497 18.51 -21.42 -17.80
C GLU A 497 18.18 -20.04 -18.40
N ALA A 498 17.54 -20.00 -19.58
CA ALA A 498 17.05 -18.75 -20.17
C ALA A 498 15.96 -18.12 -19.30
N PHE A 499 15.04 -18.92 -18.76
CA PHE A 499 14.03 -18.45 -17.81
C PHE A 499 14.65 -17.87 -16.54
N ARG A 500 15.74 -18.45 -16.02
CA ARG A 500 16.50 -17.90 -14.88
C ARG A 500 17.07 -16.52 -15.21
N LEU A 501 17.71 -16.34 -16.37
CA LEU A 501 18.27 -15.04 -16.80
C LEU A 501 17.18 -13.97 -16.97
N LEU A 502 16.05 -14.31 -17.60
CA LEU A 502 14.92 -13.38 -17.70
C LEU A 502 14.34 -13.02 -16.32
N THR A 503 14.31 -13.98 -15.40
CA THR A 503 13.88 -13.74 -14.01
C THR A 503 14.81 -12.77 -13.31
N LEU A 504 16.14 -12.91 -13.48
CA LEU A 504 17.13 -11.99 -12.95
C LEU A 504 16.81 -10.56 -13.40
N TYR A 505 16.55 -10.36 -14.70
CA TYR A 505 16.25 -9.03 -15.25
C TYR A 505 14.90 -8.46 -14.78
N LEU A 506 13.91 -9.32 -14.53
CA LEU A 506 12.59 -8.90 -14.07
C LEU A 506 12.51 -8.74 -12.54
N LYS A 507 13.47 -9.25 -11.78
CA LYS A 507 13.45 -9.29 -10.31
C LYS A 507 13.23 -7.93 -9.63
N PRO A 508 13.81 -6.81 -10.10
CA PRO A 508 13.49 -5.49 -9.52
C PRO A 508 11.99 -5.13 -9.60
N VAL A 509 11.30 -5.60 -10.65
CA VAL A 509 9.89 -5.31 -10.94
C VAL A 509 8.96 -6.35 -10.33
N LEU A 510 9.34 -7.63 -10.39
CA LEU A 510 8.56 -8.80 -9.98
C LEU A 510 9.24 -9.56 -8.82
N PRO A 511 9.38 -8.93 -7.63
CA PRO A 511 10.18 -9.49 -6.55
C PRO A 511 9.60 -10.77 -5.94
N ALA A 512 8.28 -10.90 -5.85
CA ALA A 512 7.64 -12.07 -5.26
C ALA A 512 7.67 -13.26 -6.23
N LEU A 513 7.43 -13.00 -7.52
CA LEU A 513 7.59 -14.01 -8.56
C LEU A 513 9.04 -14.47 -8.68
N ALA A 514 10.01 -13.56 -8.64
CA ALA A 514 11.42 -13.91 -8.67
C ALA A 514 11.81 -14.82 -7.51
N ALA A 515 11.34 -14.53 -6.28
CA ALA A 515 11.58 -15.39 -5.12
C ALA A 515 10.96 -16.80 -5.30
N ASN A 516 9.76 -16.90 -5.89
CA ASN A 516 9.15 -18.19 -6.22
C ASN A 516 9.96 -18.97 -7.26
N VAL A 517 10.51 -18.27 -8.26
CA VAL A 517 11.39 -18.89 -9.27
C VAL A 517 12.72 -19.32 -8.64
N GLU A 518 13.33 -18.52 -7.77
CA GLU A 518 14.56 -18.88 -7.05
C GLU A 518 14.37 -20.14 -6.21
N ALA A 519 13.24 -20.25 -5.51
CA ALA A 519 12.86 -21.45 -4.76
C ALA A 519 12.61 -22.66 -5.69
N PHE A 520 11.92 -22.46 -6.82
CA PHE A 520 11.72 -23.50 -7.83
C PHE A 520 13.05 -23.99 -8.42
N LEU A 521 13.99 -23.09 -8.70
CA LEU A 521 15.30 -23.42 -9.24
C LEU A 521 16.28 -23.90 -8.16
N LYS A 522 15.93 -23.79 -6.87
CA LYS A 522 16.79 -24.12 -5.72
C LYS A 522 18.12 -23.36 -5.74
N ILE A 523 18.04 -22.06 -5.98
CA ILE A 523 19.18 -21.15 -6.02
C ILE A 523 19.10 -20.11 -4.92
N ALA A 524 20.23 -19.48 -4.63
CA ALA A 524 20.27 -18.28 -3.81
C ALA A 524 19.55 -17.11 -4.52
N PRO A 525 19.17 -16.05 -3.79
CA PRO A 525 18.61 -14.86 -4.41
C PRO A 525 19.52 -14.30 -5.50
N LEU A 526 18.99 -14.12 -6.70
CA LEU A 526 19.73 -13.63 -7.87
C LEU A 526 20.27 -12.21 -7.68
N GLU A 527 21.54 -12.02 -8.01
CA GLU A 527 22.24 -10.75 -8.14
C GLU A 527 22.67 -10.53 -9.60
N TRP A 528 23.03 -9.30 -9.98
CA TRP A 528 23.43 -9.01 -11.37
C TRP A 528 24.63 -9.83 -11.84
N THR A 529 25.55 -10.17 -10.93
CA THR A 529 26.75 -10.97 -11.24
C THR A 529 26.41 -12.42 -11.60
N ASP A 530 25.24 -12.93 -11.20
CA ASP A 530 24.78 -14.29 -11.51
C ASP A 530 24.38 -14.48 -12.97
N ALA A 531 24.27 -13.39 -13.75
CA ALA A 531 24.05 -13.49 -15.19
C ALA A 531 25.22 -14.22 -15.87
N ALA A 532 26.45 -14.03 -15.39
CA ALA A 532 27.64 -14.67 -15.94
C ALA A 532 27.79 -16.15 -15.52
N GLN A 533 27.03 -16.62 -14.52
CA GLN A 533 27.18 -17.95 -13.95
C GLN A 533 26.05 -18.87 -14.43
N ALA A 534 26.39 -19.92 -15.16
CA ALA A 534 25.40 -20.91 -15.61
C ALA A 534 25.08 -21.93 -14.53
N LEU A 535 23.85 -22.44 -14.50
CA LEU A 535 23.54 -23.63 -13.72
C LEU A 535 24.28 -24.85 -14.31
N PRO A 536 25.03 -25.62 -13.50
CA PRO A 536 25.81 -26.74 -14.02
C PRO A 536 24.92 -27.92 -14.42
N ALA A 537 25.41 -28.75 -15.33
CA ALA A 537 24.79 -30.02 -15.63
C ALA A 537 24.63 -30.87 -14.35
N GLY A 538 23.48 -31.53 -14.21
CA GLY A 538 23.11 -32.27 -13.01
C GLY A 538 22.48 -31.43 -11.89
N HIS A 539 22.43 -30.09 -12.02
CA HIS A 539 21.72 -29.22 -11.07
C HIS A 539 20.26 -29.66 -10.92
N ALA A 540 19.79 -29.79 -9.69
CA ALA A 540 18.45 -30.28 -9.40
C ALA A 540 17.48 -29.12 -9.19
N ILE A 541 16.36 -29.13 -9.91
CA ILE A 541 15.26 -28.17 -9.72
C ILE A 541 14.14 -28.76 -8.84
N GLY A 542 13.20 -27.92 -8.42
CA GLY A 542 11.99 -28.28 -7.72
C GLY A 542 10.87 -28.74 -8.66
N GLU A 543 9.72 -29.10 -8.07
CA GLU A 543 8.50 -29.34 -8.84
C GLU A 543 7.93 -28.01 -9.33
N TYR A 544 7.65 -27.93 -10.64
CA TYR A 544 7.04 -26.74 -11.22
C TYR A 544 5.59 -26.60 -10.78
N LYS A 545 5.27 -25.46 -10.19
CA LYS A 545 3.90 -25.03 -9.87
C LYS A 545 3.52 -23.87 -10.78
N HIS A 546 2.22 -23.70 -11.00
CA HIS A 546 1.74 -22.56 -11.78
C HIS A 546 2.14 -21.25 -11.10
N LEU A 547 2.92 -20.42 -11.81
CA LEU A 547 3.57 -19.23 -11.24
C LEU A 547 2.73 -17.96 -11.33
N MET A 548 1.89 -17.83 -12.37
CA MET A 548 1.08 -16.63 -12.57
C MET A 548 -0.13 -16.92 -13.44
N GLN A 549 -1.30 -16.49 -12.95
CA GLN A 549 -2.56 -16.54 -13.69
C GLN A 549 -2.72 -15.37 -14.65
N ARG A 550 -3.64 -15.48 -15.61
CA ARG A 550 -4.01 -14.37 -16.49
C ARG A 550 -4.85 -13.34 -15.72
N ALA A 551 -4.68 -12.07 -16.04
CA ALA A 551 -5.59 -11.00 -15.63
C ALA A 551 -6.93 -11.17 -16.34
N ASP A 552 -8.02 -11.18 -15.58
CA ASP A 552 -9.39 -11.21 -16.10
C ASP A 552 -9.91 -9.77 -16.25
N ALA A 553 -10.28 -9.39 -17.47
CA ALA A 553 -10.82 -8.07 -17.77
C ALA A 553 -12.04 -7.74 -16.90
N LYS A 554 -12.94 -8.70 -16.65
CA LYS A 554 -14.14 -8.48 -15.84
C LYS A 554 -13.82 -8.17 -14.38
N VAL A 555 -12.70 -8.66 -13.87
CA VAL A 555 -12.26 -8.38 -12.49
C VAL A 555 -11.54 -7.02 -12.44
N VAL A 556 -10.83 -6.64 -13.49
CA VAL A 556 -10.22 -5.31 -13.62
C VAL A 556 -11.29 -4.22 -13.75
N ASP A 557 -12.36 -4.47 -14.51
CA ASP A 557 -13.47 -3.52 -14.67
C ASP A 557 -14.12 -3.17 -13.31
N GLN A 558 -14.16 -4.12 -12.37
CA GLN A 558 -14.68 -3.93 -11.00
C GLN A 558 -13.88 -2.93 -10.14
N LEU A 559 -12.73 -2.44 -10.62
CA LEU A 559 -12.00 -1.35 -9.98
C LEU A 559 -12.70 0.00 -10.14
N PHE A 560 -13.50 0.14 -11.20
CA PHE A 560 -14.18 1.39 -11.57
C PHE A 560 -15.66 1.38 -11.23
N ASP A 561 -16.17 0.23 -10.79
CA ASP A 561 -17.48 0.18 -10.18
C ASP A 561 -17.52 1.16 -9.01
N ALA A 562 -18.63 1.91 -8.91
CA ALA A 562 -18.88 2.66 -7.70
C ALA A 562 -18.73 1.69 -6.52
N PRO A 563 -17.99 2.03 -5.46
CA PRO A 563 -17.93 1.19 -4.29
C PRO A 563 -19.37 0.84 -3.93
N GLU A 564 -19.70 -0.46 -3.85
CA GLU A 564 -20.98 -0.85 -3.26
C GLU A 564 -21.12 -0.02 -1.99
N PRO A 565 -22.30 0.57 -1.71
CA PRO A 565 -22.48 1.28 -0.47
C PRO A 565 -22.14 0.32 0.66
N VAL A 566 -20.92 0.43 1.16
CA VAL A 566 -20.56 0.01 2.49
C VAL A 566 -21.56 0.79 3.32
N ALA A 567 -22.51 0.07 3.93
CA ALA A 567 -23.52 0.67 4.78
C ALA A 567 -22.81 1.74 5.63
N ALA A 568 -23.27 2.99 5.50
CA ALA A 568 -22.61 4.13 6.12
C ALA A 568 -22.31 3.80 7.59
N PRO A 569 -21.14 4.20 8.12
CA PRO A 569 -20.84 3.98 9.52
C PRO A 569 -21.89 4.72 10.35
N ALA A 570 -22.82 3.98 10.95
CA ALA A 570 -23.52 4.47 12.11
C ALA A 570 -22.47 4.77 13.18
N ALA A 571 -22.64 5.90 13.85
CA ALA A 571 -21.74 6.42 14.87
C ALA A 571 -21.18 5.34 15.82
N ALA A 572 -19.86 5.43 16.06
CA ALA A 572 -19.05 4.75 17.08
C ALA A 572 -19.53 3.37 17.59
N PRO A 573 -18.79 2.26 17.31
CA PRO A 573 -19.07 1.00 17.98
C PRO A 573 -18.78 1.14 19.48
N ALA A 574 -19.84 1.07 20.27
CA ALA A 574 -19.74 0.62 21.66
C ALA A 574 -19.10 -0.77 21.66
N ALA A 575 -18.27 -1.03 22.69
CA ALA A 575 -17.56 -2.28 22.92
C ALA A 575 -18.33 -3.54 22.47
N ASP A 576 -17.65 -4.40 21.72
CA ASP A 576 -18.18 -5.63 21.12
C ASP A 576 -19.10 -6.41 22.08
N ALA A 577 -20.41 -6.28 21.88
CA ALA A 577 -21.39 -7.12 22.52
C ALA A 577 -21.40 -8.48 21.80
N LEU A 578 -20.83 -9.51 22.44
CA LEU A 578 -20.89 -10.89 21.96
C LEU A 578 -22.38 -11.34 21.93
N PRO A 579 -22.94 -11.71 20.76
CA PRO A 579 -24.34 -12.11 20.66
C PRO A 579 -24.57 -13.41 21.46
N GLY A 580 -25.45 -13.35 22.47
CA GLY A 580 -25.68 -14.48 23.36
C GLY A 580 -24.49 -14.80 24.29
N GLY A 581 -23.51 -13.90 24.44
CA GLY A 581 -22.36 -14.07 25.34
C GLY A 581 -21.19 -14.85 24.75
N GLU A 582 -21.25 -15.23 23.47
CA GLU A 582 -20.17 -15.91 22.75
C GLU A 582 -19.97 -15.36 21.33
N ALA A 583 -18.78 -15.56 20.77
CA ALA A 583 -18.50 -15.13 19.40
C ALA A 583 -19.21 -16.04 18.38
N ILE A 584 -19.69 -15.45 17.28
CA ILE A 584 -20.24 -16.23 16.16
C ILE A 584 -19.13 -17.15 15.61
N ALA A 585 -19.46 -18.44 15.41
CA ALA A 585 -18.53 -19.42 14.88
C ALA A 585 -18.02 -19.05 13.46
N PRO A 586 -16.85 -19.57 13.03
CA PRO A 586 -16.33 -19.32 11.68
C PRO A 586 -17.32 -19.70 10.58
N THR A 587 -17.28 -18.97 9.46
CA THR A 587 -18.15 -19.21 8.30
C THR A 587 -17.99 -20.64 7.76
N ILE A 588 -19.11 -21.33 7.57
CA ILE A 588 -19.17 -22.65 6.91
C ILE A 588 -19.86 -22.55 5.54
N GLY A 589 -19.59 -23.51 4.65
CA GLY A 589 -20.28 -23.60 3.36
C GLY A 589 -21.66 -24.24 3.48
N ILE A 590 -22.49 -24.09 2.44
CA ILE A 590 -23.83 -24.73 2.38
C ILE A 590 -23.74 -26.26 2.50
N ASP A 591 -22.66 -26.85 1.99
CA ASP A 591 -22.40 -28.30 2.06
C ASP A 591 -22.26 -28.81 3.50
N ASP A 592 -21.81 -27.96 4.43
CA ASP A 592 -21.71 -28.33 5.84
C ASP A 592 -23.07 -28.25 6.54
N PHE A 593 -23.89 -27.25 6.19
CA PHE A 593 -25.24 -27.13 6.73
C PHE A 593 -26.15 -28.28 6.30
N VAL A 594 -26.13 -28.65 5.01
CA VAL A 594 -27.00 -29.73 4.48
C VAL A 594 -26.68 -31.13 5.04
N LYS A 595 -25.50 -31.31 5.66
CA LYS A 595 -25.13 -32.56 6.38
C LYS A 595 -25.95 -32.77 7.64
N ILE A 596 -26.52 -31.71 8.22
CA ILE A 596 -27.36 -31.81 9.43
C ILE A 596 -28.82 -32.01 9.00
N ASP A 597 -29.47 -33.09 9.46
CA ASP A 597 -30.89 -33.33 9.19
C ASP A 597 -31.75 -32.84 10.37
N LEU A 598 -32.22 -31.60 10.27
CA LEU A 598 -33.12 -30.98 11.23
C LEU A 598 -34.59 -31.24 10.85
N ARG A 599 -35.36 -31.79 11.79
CA ARG A 599 -36.78 -32.16 11.61
C ARG A 599 -37.66 -31.55 12.68
N ILE A 600 -38.89 -31.21 12.31
CA ILE A 600 -39.93 -30.91 13.29
C ILE A 600 -40.41 -32.21 13.94
N ALA A 601 -40.45 -32.25 15.26
CA ALA A 601 -40.93 -33.39 16.03
C ALA A 601 -41.99 -32.96 17.05
N LYS A 602 -43.00 -33.80 17.27
CA LYS A 602 -43.99 -33.61 18.33
C LYS A 602 -43.56 -34.35 19.59
N ILE A 603 -43.61 -33.67 20.72
CA ILE A 603 -43.36 -34.27 22.04
C ILE A 603 -44.64 -35.00 22.45
N VAL A 604 -44.66 -36.33 22.34
CA VAL A 604 -45.83 -37.14 22.68
C VAL A 604 -45.87 -37.55 24.15
N ALA A 605 -44.71 -37.66 24.79
CA ALA A 605 -44.58 -37.85 26.23
C ALA A 605 -43.30 -37.18 26.74
N CYS A 606 -43.32 -36.69 27.97
CA CYS A 606 -42.17 -36.14 28.67
C CYS A 606 -42.18 -36.65 30.11
N GLU A 607 -41.02 -37.10 30.61
CA GLU A 607 -40.87 -37.65 31.95
C GLU A 607 -39.59 -37.10 32.61
N LYS A 608 -39.60 -36.97 33.93
CA LYS A 608 -38.37 -36.71 34.69
C LYS A 608 -37.50 -37.96 34.70
N VAL A 609 -36.19 -37.80 34.55
CA VAL A 609 -35.24 -38.91 34.60
C VAL A 609 -34.87 -39.20 36.05
N GLU A 610 -35.25 -40.38 36.55
CA GLU A 610 -34.90 -40.80 37.90
C GLU A 610 -33.36 -40.84 38.08
N GLY A 611 -32.86 -40.14 39.11
CA GLY A 611 -31.42 -40.01 39.36
C GLY A 611 -30.71 -38.91 38.55
N SER A 612 -31.43 -38.02 37.85
CA SER A 612 -30.88 -36.81 37.24
C SER A 612 -31.74 -35.58 37.56
N THR A 613 -31.10 -34.50 38.01
CA THR A 613 -31.76 -33.20 38.23
C THR A 613 -31.73 -32.30 37.00
N LYS A 614 -31.02 -32.69 35.93
CA LYS A 614 -30.80 -31.86 34.73
C LYS A 614 -31.52 -32.37 33.49
N LEU A 615 -31.99 -33.63 33.47
CA LEU A 615 -32.48 -34.28 32.26
C LEU A 615 -34.00 -34.53 32.29
N LEU A 616 -34.66 -34.23 31.17
CA LEU A 616 -35.97 -34.76 30.84
C LEU A 616 -35.85 -35.82 29.75
N ARG A 617 -36.70 -36.85 29.83
CA ARG A 617 -36.85 -37.89 28.82
C ARG A 617 -38.03 -37.53 27.93
N LEU A 618 -37.76 -37.27 26.66
CA LEU A 618 -38.74 -36.92 25.64
C LEU A 618 -38.99 -38.13 24.75
N THR A 619 -40.26 -38.47 24.57
CA THR A 619 -40.70 -39.37 23.51
C THR A 619 -41.20 -38.50 22.35
N LEU A 620 -40.53 -38.59 21.21
CA LEU A 620 -40.73 -37.71 20.07
C LEU A 620 -41.32 -38.47 18.89
N ASP A 621 -42.38 -37.92 18.28
CA ASP A 621 -42.87 -38.34 16.97
C ASP A 621 -42.26 -37.41 15.90
N ALA A 622 -41.39 -37.97 15.06
CA ALA A 622 -40.74 -37.27 13.95
C ALA A 622 -41.39 -37.59 12.58
N GLY A 623 -42.60 -38.13 12.56
CA GLY A 623 -43.33 -38.46 11.33
C GLY A 623 -42.84 -39.72 10.61
N GLU A 624 -42.07 -40.57 11.29
CA GLU A 624 -41.44 -41.79 10.73
C GLU A 624 -42.18 -43.09 11.06
N GLY A 625 -43.41 -43.00 11.59
CA GLY A 625 -44.23 -44.17 11.97
C GLY A 625 -43.78 -44.88 13.26
N LYS A 626 -42.70 -44.41 13.89
CA LYS A 626 -42.22 -44.83 15.21
C LYS A 626 -41.84 -43.60 16.04
N THR A 627 -41.80 -43.75 17.35
CA THR A 627 -41.32 -42.71 18.26
C THR A 627 -39.83 -42.88 18.56
N ARG A 628 -39.15 -41.78 18.84
CA ARG A 628 -37.75 -41.73 19.26
C ARG A 628 -37.64 -41.33 20.72
N ASN A 629 -36.67 -41.91 21.42
CA ASN A 629 -36.35 -41.54 22.79
C ASN A 629 -35.18 -40.54 22.82
N VAL A 630 -35.37 -39.35 23.39
CA VAL A 630 -34.34 -38.30 23.49
C VAL A 630 -34.21 -37.79 24.91
N PHE A 631 -32.99 -37.74 25.44
CA PHE A 631 -32.71 -37.13 26.74
C PHE A 631 -32.19 -35.71 26.54
N SER A 632 -32.84 -34.73 27.17
CA SER A 632 -32.51 -33.30 26.99
C SER A 632 -32.24 -32.58 28.31
N GLY A 633 -31.22 -31.72 28.32
CA GLY A 633 -30.71 -30.95 29.46
C GLY A 633 -31.58 -29.80 29.95
N ILE A 634 -32.90 -29.88 29.76
CA ILE A 634 -33.83 -28.74 29.88
C ILE A 634 -34.68 -28.78 31.16
N ALA A 635 -34.38 -29.69 32.10
CA ALA A 635 -35.20 -29.91 33.29
C ALA A 635 -35.23 -28.71 34.27
N SER A 636 -34.23 -27.81 34.19
CA SER A 636 -34.19 -26.58 34.99
C SER A 636 -35.20 -25.53 34.52
N ALA A 637 -35.61 -25.57 33.24
CA ALA A 637 -36.49 -24.56 32.64
C ALA A 637 -37.93 -25.05 32.43
N TYR A 638 -38.16 -26.37 32.34
CA TYR A 638 -39.47 -26.91 32.00
C TYR A 638 -39.89 -28.07 32.90
N GLN A 639 -41.18 -28.09 33.27
CA GLN A 639 -41.84 -29.27 33.80
C GLN A 639 -42.41 -30.12 32.65
N PRO A 640 -42.50 -31.45 32.80
CA PRO A 640 -42.94 -32.34 31.73
C PRO A 640 -44.26 -31.95 31.06
N GLU A 641 -45.24 -31.51 31.85
CA GLU A 641 -46.59 -31.17 31.41
C GLU A 641 -46.61 -29.95 30.47
N GLN A 642 -45.57 -29.10 30.52
CA GLN A 642 -45.44 -27.92 29.68
C GLN A 642 -44.96 -28.24 28.26
N LEU A 643 -44.40 -29.43 28.05
CA LEU A 643 -43.78 -29.84 26.80
C LEU A 643 -44.63 -30.84 26.02
N VAL A 644 -45.46 -31.64 26.70
CA VAL A 644 -46.34 -32.61 26.04
C VAL A 644 -47.29 -31.89 25.07
N GLY A 645 -47.34 -32.37 23.84
CA GLY A 645 -48.17 -31.82 22.76
C GLY A 645 -47.50 -30.73 21.93
N LYS A 646 -46.38 -30.15 22.39
CA LYS A 646 -45.64 -29.13 21.65
C LYS A 646 -44.82 -29.70 20.51
N LEU A 647 -44.49 -28.84 19.55
CA LEU A 647 -43.54 -29.12 18.48
C LEU A 647 -42.17 -28.54 18.83
N THR A 648 -41.10 -29.23 18.43
CA THR A 648 -39.71 -28.81 18.63
C THR A 648 -38.87 -29.17 17.41
N VAL A 649 -37.68 -28.56 17.30
CA VAL A 649 -36.66 -28.99 16.33
C VAL A 649 -35.83 -30.14 16.89
N LEU A 650 -35.65 -31.19 16.10
CA LEU A 650 -34.87 -32.41 16.37
C LEU A 650 -33.75 -32.54 15.34
N VAL A 651 -32.52 -32.78 15.80
CA VAL A 651 -31.44 -33.29 14.95
C VAL A 651 -31.62 -34.80 14.79
N ALA A 652 -32.08 -35.22 13.61
CA ALA A 652 -32.57 -36.58 13.35
C ALA A 652 -31.50 -37.56 12.86
N ASN A 653 -30.36 -37.08 12.37
CA ASN A 653 -29.28 -37.91 11.82
C ASN A 653 -28.04 -38.04 12.73
N LEU A 654 -28.17 -37.73 14.02
CA LEU A 654 -27.13 -38.05 15.01
C LEU A 654 -27.12 -39.56 15.32
N ALA A 655 -25.92 -40.12 15.47
CA ALA A 655 -25.77 -41.50 15.92
C ALA A 655 -26.38 -41.69 17.32
N PRO A 656 -27.17 -42.75 17.56
CA PRO A 656 -27.75 -43.01 18.87
C PRO A 656 -26.67 -43.13 19.96
N ARG A 657 -26.87 -42.42 21.08
CA ARG A 657 -25.92 -42.41 22.19
C ARG A 657 -26.47 -43.20 23.37
N LYS A 658 -25.76 -44.24 23.81
CA LYS A 658 -26.10 -44.97 25.03
C LYS A 658 -25.78 -44.09 26.25
N MET A 659 -26.78 -43.81 27.07
CA MET A 659 -26.68 -43.07 28.32
C MET A 659 -27.02 -43.99 29.50
N LYS A 660 -26.72 -43.55 30.72
CA LYS A 660 -27.01 -44.31 31.96
C LYS A 660 -28.49 -44.72 32.08
N PHE A 661 -29.39 -43.93 31.49
CA PHE A 661 -30.85 -44.05 31.65
C PHE A 661 -31.57 -44.62 30.41
N GLY A 662 -30.84 -44.96 29.35
CA GLY A 662 -31.40 -45.44 28.08
C GLY A 662 -30.60 -44.96 26.86
N ILE A 663 -31.12 -45.19 25.66
CA ILE A 663 -30.51 -44.74 24.40
C ILE A 663 -31.15 -43.41 23.99
N SER A 664 -30.35 -42.39 23.68
CA SER A 664 -30.82 -41.13 23.08
C SER A 664 -30.66 -41.21 21.55
N GLU A 665 -31.75 -41.08 20.81
CA GLU A 665 -31.84 -41.30 19.35
C GLU A 665 -31.90 -39.98 18.56
N GLY A 666 -31.40 -38.90 19.16
CA GLY A 666 -31.35 -37.56 18.60
C GLY A 666 -31.07 -36.50 19.66
N MET A 667 -31.19 -35.23 19.25
CA MET A 667 -31.02 -34.06 20.10
C MET A 667 -32.08 -33.00 19.76
N VAL A 668 -32.76 -32.47 20.78
CA VAL A 668 -33.65 -31.31 20.60
C VAL A 668 -32.87 -30.00 20.75
N LEU A 669 -33.26 -28.96 20.01
CA LEU A 669 -32.59 -27.66 20.06
C LEU A 669 -33.23 -26.71 21.07
N ALA A 670 -32.38 -26.02 21.83
CA ALA A 670 -32.76 -24.95 22.74
C ALA A 670 -31.71 -23.83 22.69
N ALA A 671 -32.14 -22.59 22.93
CA ALA A 671 -31.27 -21.42 23.02
C ALA A 671 -31.02 -21.02 24.48
N SER A 672 -29.80 -20.60 24.77
CA SER A 672 -29.36 -20.08 26.08
C SER A 672 -28.22 -19.08 25.90
N HIS A 673 -28.01 -18.21 26.88
CA HIS A 673 -26.84 -17.32 26.92
C HIS A 673 -25.61 -18.09 27.43
N ALA A 674 -24.41 -17.79 26.92
CA ALA A 674 -23.16 -18.46 27.30
C ALA A 674 -22.79 -18.23 28.78
N ASP A 675 -23.12 -17.05 29.31
CA ASP A 675 -23.10 -16.77 30.75
C ASP A 675 -24.47 -17.08 31.39
N GLU A 676 -24.71 -18.36 31.70
CA GLU A 676 -25.94 -18.82 32.38
C GLU A 676 -26.08 -18.26 33.80
N LYS A 677 -25.02 -17.71 34.42
CA LYS A 677 -25.09 -17.10 35.76
C LYS A 677 -25.58 -15.66 35.70
N ALA A 678 -25.14 -14.90 34.70
CA ALA A 678 -25.60 -13.53 34.50
C ALA A 678 -26.97 -13.46 33.81
N GLN A 679 -27.24 -14.37 32.87
CA GLN A 679 -28.49 -14.41 32.11
C GLN A 679 -29.07 -15.84 32.09
N PRO A 680 -29.75 -16.27 33.16
CA PRO A 680 -30.31 -17.61 33.25
C PRO A 680 -31.52 -17.76 32.31
N GLY A 681 -31.57 -18.86 31.56
CA GLY A 681 -32.71 -19.20 30.71
C GLY A 681 -32.34 -20.26 29.67
N ILE A 682 -33.21 -21.27 29.51
CA ILE A 682 -33.12 -22.24 28.41
C ILE A 682 -34.45 -22.21 27.68
N HIS A 683 -34.41 -21.96 26.37
CA HIS A 683 -35.59 -21.74 25.54
C HIS A 683 -35.65 -22.81 24.44
N VAL A 684 -36.55 -23.80 24.59
CA VAL A 684 -36.81 -24.80 23.54
C VAL A 684 -37.37 -24.11 22.30
N LEU A 685 -36.83 -24.45 21.13
CA LEU A 685 -37.24 -23.83 19.87
C LEU A 685 -38.54 -24.45 19.33
N GLU A 686 -39.61 -23.66 19.33
CA GLU A 686 -40.92 -24.05 18.79
C GLU A 686 -41.10 -23.49 17.37
N PRO A 687 -41.55 -24.30 16.39
CA PRO A 687 -41.82 -23.81 15.05
C PRO A 687 -43.10 -22.97 15.02
N TRP A 688 -43.19 -22.06 14.03
CA TRP A 688 -44.40 -21.28 13.78
C TRP A 688 -45.62 -22.19 13.47
N PRO A 689 -46.85 -21.79 13.87
CA PRO A 689 -48.05 -22.57 13.59
C PRO A 689 -48.19 -22.96 12.11
N GLY A 690 -48.51 -24.24 11.87
CA GLY A 690 -48.62 -24.83 10.53
C GLY A 690 -47.55 -25.88 10.21
N ALA A 691 -46.48 -25.95 11.01
CA ALA A 691 -45.52 -27.04 10.94
C ALA A 691 -46.13 -28.36 11.43
N THR A 692 -45.73 -29.48 10.82
CA THR A 692 -46.15 -30.84 11.21
C THR A 692 -44.94 -31.75 11.45
N PRO A 693 -45.08 -32.82 12.25
CA PRO A 693 -44.02 -33.80 12.46
C PRO A 693 -43.43 -34.35 11.15
N GLY A 694 -42.10 -34.38 11.05
CA GLY A 694 -41.35 -34.90 9.91
C GLY A 694 -40.95 -33.87 8.85
N MET A 695 -41.50 -32.65 8.90
CA MET A 695 -41.05 -31.55 8.04
C MET A 695 -39.55 -31.26 8.25
N ARG A 696 -38.81 -31.12 7.15
CA ARG A 696 -37.38 -30.77 7.16
C ARG A 696 -37.20 -29.26 7.33
N VAL A 697 -36.34 -28.86 8.26
CA VAL A 697 -35.86 -27.47 8.38
C VAL A 697 -34.75 -27.28 7.34
N ARG A 698 -34.86 -26.24 6.51
CA ARG A 698 -33.97 -25.97 5.38
C ARG A 698 -33.50 -24.53 5.39
#